data_AF-A0A924F4P6-F1
#
_entry.id   AF-A0A924F4P6-F1
#
_cell.length_a   1.000
_cell.length_b   1.000
_cell.length_c   1.000
_cell.angle_alpha   90.00
_cell.angle_beta   90.00
_cell.angle_gamma   90.00
#
_symmetry.space_group_name_H-M   'P 1'
#
loop_
_entity.id
_entity.type
_entity.pdbx_description
1 polymer ?
#
loop_
_entity_poly.entity_id
_entity_poly.type
_entity_poly.pdbx_seq_one_letter_code
_entity_poly.pdbx_strand_id
1 'polypeptide(L)'
;TRNQFQAFGEQNDYGIMGSLFFAPTQTDFRPVNGIYPLPPALGTNPLLAIARIRNPQTINRFIGSAKLTWTPVPKLLVDYTAGIDNAAFEQRQFIPRAAVLGTGPLSTGQSQSVYQNTRVMNQDLIASYSWNPAATFEWKSTGGLNYTQQTINLTQAGANGLAPVGELVNAGSVPFGTQRLTQLRTLGFFGQQELAAWNKLFLTAAIRLDASSTFAPAERWQAFPKLSASYVVTENQPGLLNSVRLRSALGWAGSQPGALNAYSQYVTYANSPFGGRPGFVNDVVFGNVDLKNERAREWEVGTEIGAIGGRLGLEATYYDRLVSDLLFFKPLPTSTGFSRQFAPIGTMSNKGIELLARTVNIDRRNLRWESTITYTRNRNNVESLNILDFQSAGGYPNRIRAGEPVGVFYGSYAARNCATGALLLDSLGRYRRSNQAADMGATLAARRALGGGTCNDSLNAVIGDPNPSWLGSILNEFTIGRKLRLRALFDGSFGNDILNLSTRAQNAGVASNSKEYERELLPYGDPRKLPPNFNGRTQGIFQYWIEDGSFVKLREVSASYTLDWAPVKRIFREGVDLTISGRNLAVWTKYSGFDPEVTAFGTNAGGLGSQQTTAADRGIDFGAYPIPRTWSVSARFTY
;
A
#
# COMPACT_ATOMS: atom_id res chain seq x y z
N THR A 1 -16.88 -16.48 -10.12
CA THR A 1 -15.85 -15.75 -10.90
C THR A 1 -14.48 -16.03 -10.30
N ARG A 2 -13.35 -15.80 -11.00
CA ARG A 2 -11.99 -16.00 -10.45
C ARG A 2 -11.72 -15.28 -9.11
N ASN A 3 -12.60 -14.37 -8.69
CA ASN A 3 -12.59 -13.69 -7.39
C ASN A 3 -12.90 -14.62 -6.18
N GLN A 4 -13.30 -15.87 -6.39
CA GLN A 4 -13.60 -16.83 -5.32
C GLN A 4 -12.37 -17.61 -4.81
N PHE A 5 -11.22 -17.48 -5.47
CA PHE A 5 -9.98 -18.22 -5.13
C PHE A 5 -8.93 -17.34 -4.44
N GLN A 6 -9.39 -16.34 -3.70
CA GLN A 6 -8.62 -15.16 -3.35
C GLN A 6 -8.42 -15.01 -1.83
N ALA A 7 -7.23 -14.52 -1.43
CA ALA A 7 -6.80 -14.47 -0.03
C ALA A 7 -7.88 -13.81 0.86
N PHE A 8 -8.27 -14.53 1.91
CA PHE A 8 -9.38 -14.18 2.79
C PHE A 8 -9.05 -12.96 3.66
N GLY A 9 -9.87 -11.92 3.53
CA GLY A 9 -9.99 -10.84 4.50
C GLY A 9 -11.41 -10.77 5.06
N GLU A 10 -11.57 -10.27 6.29
CA GLU A 10 -12.88 -10.05 6.91
C GLU A 10 -13.76 -9.04 6.15
N GLN A 11 -13.18 -8.36 5.15
CA GLN A 11 -13.80 -7.38 4.25
C GLN A 11 -14.48 -8.00 3.01
N ASN A 12 -14.34 -9.30 2.77
CA ASN A 12 -15.07 -9.98 1.68
C ASN A 12 -16.55 -10.17 2.04
N ASP A 13 -17.41 -10.41 1.06
CA ASP A 13 -18.87 -10.55 1.22
C ASP A 13 -19.29 -11.55 2.32
N TYR A 14 -18.49 -12.57 2.58
CA TYR A 14 -18.74 -13.61 3.60
C TYR A 14 -17.91 -13.46 4.87
N GLY A 15 -17.04 -12.44 4.94
CA GLY A 15 -16.35 -12.04 6.16
C GLY A 15 -17.31 -11.36 7.14
N ILE A 16 -16.88 -11.23 8.40
CA ILE A 16 -17.72 -10.65 9.46
C ILE A 16 -18.10 -9.20 9.11
N MET A 17 -17.18 -8.40 8.57
CA MET A 17 -17.48 -7.00 8.21
C MET A 17 -18.32 -6.88 6.96
N GLY A 18 -18.01 -7.63 5.91
CA GLY A 18 -18.86 -7.67 4.72
C GLY A 18 -20.31 -8.01 5.12
N SER A 19 -20.46 -9.01 5.99
CA SER A 19 -21.76 -9.41 6.54
C SER A 19 -22.46 -8.29 7.34
N LEU A 20 -21.76 -7.64 8.27
CA LEU A 20 -22.32 -6.55 9.10
C LEU A 20 -22.69 -5.32 8.27
N PHE A 21 -21.85 -5.00 7.29
CA PHE A 21 -21.97 -3.80 6.48
C PHE A 21 -23.19 -3.84 5.54
N PHE A 22 -23.47 -5.01 4.96
CA PHE A 22 -24.64 -5.23 4.11
C PHE A 22 -25.91 -5.68 4.87
N ALA A 23 -25.83 -5.85 6.18
CA ALA A 23 -26.97 -6.28 7.00
C ALA A 23 -28.03 -5.17 7.13
N PRO A 24 -29.30 -5.42 6.71
CA PRO A 24 -30.38 -4.47 6.93
C PRO A 24 -30.74 -4.41 8.41
N THR A 25 -31.09 -3.22 8.91
CA THR A 25 -31.48 -3.00 10.31
C THR A 25 -32.82 -3.65 10.70
N GLN A 26 -33.62 -4.04 9.71
CA GLN A 26 -34.95 -4.63 9.91
C GLN A 26 -34.94 -6.16 10.03
N THR A 27 -33.80 -6.82 9.75
CA THR A 27 -33.71 -8.29 9.77
C THR A 27 -33.19 -8.79 11.12
N ASP A 28 -33.92 -9.70 11.75
CA ASP A 28 -33.40 -10.44 12.91
C ASP A 28 -32.49 -11.58 12.44
N PHE A 29 -31.20 -11.47 12.72
CA PHE A 29 -30.19 -12.45 12.34
C PHE A 29 -30.01 -13.58 13.34
N ARG A 30 -30.70 -13.55 14.49
CA ARG A 30 -30.56 -14.57 15.53
C ARG A 30 -31.02 -15.93 15.03
N PRO A 31 -30.29 -17.01 15.38
CA PRO A 31 -30.65 -18.35 14.94
C PRO A 31 -31.95 -18.81 15.61
N VAL A 32 -32.82 -19.48 14.84
CA VAL A 32 -34.02 -20.17 15.34
C VAL A 32 -33.76 -21.67 15.24
N ASN A 33 -33.79 -22.39 16.36
CA ASN A 33 -33.46 -23.82 16.43
C ASN A 33 -32.08 -24.18 15.82
N GLY A 34 -31.10 -23.29 15.97
CA GLY A 34 -29.74 -23.47 15.43
C GLY A 34 -29.61 -23.19 13.93
N ILE A 35 -30.69 -22.80 13.26
CA ILE A 35 -30.69 -22.38 11.85
C ILE A 35 -30.54 -20.87 11.80
N TYR A 36 -29.47 -20.40 11.19
CA TYR A 36 -29.25 -18.99 10.94
C TYR A 36 -30.13 -18.55 9.76
N PRO A 37 -30.98 -17.52 9.92
CA PRO A 37 -31.78 -17.01 8.82
C PRO A 37 -30.86 -16.51 7.71
N LEU A 38 -31.25 -16.80 6.47
CA LEU A 38 -30.57 -16.26 5.31
C LEU A 38 -30.77 -14.74 5.28
N PRO A 39 -29.70 -13.96 5.01
CA PRO A 39 -29.87 -12.54 4.79
C PRO A 39 -30.76 -12.31 3.56
N PRO A 40 -31.57 -11.24 3.56
CA PRO A 40 -32.37 -10.87 2.39
C PRO A 40 -31.51 -10.30 1.23
N ALA A 41 -30.18 -10.31 1.38
CA ALA A 41 -29.21 -9.47 0.67
C ALA A 41 -27.89 -10.19 0.38
N LEU A 42 -26.96 -9.46 -0.24
CA LEU A 42 -25.55 -9.83 -0.30
C LEU A 42 -24.96 -9.98 1.11
N GLY A 43 -24.04 -10.92 1.22
CA GLY A 43 -23.26 -11.20 2.42
C GLY A 43 -23.83 -12.30 3.29
N THR A 44 -23.00 -12.87 4.17
CA THR A 44 -23.42 -13.97 5.06
C THR A 44 -24.19 -13.43 6.26
N ASN A 45 -25.02 -14.25 6.92
CA ASN A 45 -25.55 -13.86 8.24
C ASN A 45 -24.37 -13.55 9.18
N PRO A 46 -24.28 -12.34 9.76
CA PRO A 46 -23.12 -11.94 10.57
C PRO A 46 -22.85 -12.89 11.74
N LEU A 47 -23.91 -13.39 12.39
CA LEU A 47 -23.80 -14.31 13.50
C LEU A 47 -23.35 -15.71 13.04
N LEU A 48 -23.75 -16.14 11.84
CA LEU A 48 -23.23 -17.38 11.23
C LEU A 48 -21.73 -17.24 10.92
N ALA A 49 -21.32 -16.12 10.36
CA ALA A 49 -19.93 -15.84 10.03
C ALA A 49 -19.05 -15.91 11.30
N ILE A 50 -19.45 -15.20 12.36
CA ILE A 50 -18.76 -15.22 13.67
C ILE A 50 -18.75 -16.63 14.27
N ALA A 51 -19.88 -17.32 14.26
CA ALA A 51 -20.02 -18.59 14.98
C ALA A 51 -19.32 -19.76 14.27
N ARG A 52 -19.33 -19.81 12.93
CA ARG A 52 -19.02 -21.03 12.18
C ARG A 52 -17.93 -20.90 11.11
N ILE A 53 -17.65 -19.71 10.57
CA ILE A 53 -16.53 -19.59 9.62
C ILE A 53 -15.22 -19.76 10.39
N ARG A 54 -14.29 -20.54 9.85
CA ARG A 54 -12.94 -20.74 10.42
C ARG A 54 -11.91 -20.44 9.36
N ASN A 55 -10.87 -19.70 9.73
CA ASN A 55 -9.75 -19.37 8.85
C ASN A 55 -8.42 -19.24 9.62
N PRO A 56 -8.04 -20.19 10.50
CA PRO A 56 -6.76 -20.12 11.19
C PRO A 56 -5.58 -20.09 10.20
N GLN A 57 -4.58 -19.27 10.54
CA GLN A 57 -3.32 -19.15 9.83
C GLN A 57 -2.17 -19.43 10.79
N THR A 58 -1.22 -20.24 10.33
CA THR A 58 0.01 -20.55 11.06
C THR A 58 1.19 -20.14 10.19
N ILE A 59 2.11 -19.37 10.76
CA ILE A 59 3.34 -18.94 10.08
C ILE A 59 4.53 -19.43 10.90
N ASN A 60 5.35 -20.29 10.30
CA ASN A 60 6.64 -20.71 10.84
C ASN A 60 7.73 -20.06 10.00
N ARG A 61 8.57 -19.22 10.61
CA ARG A 61 9.65 -18.53 9.91
C ARG A 61 10.98 -18.77 10.60
N PHE A 62 11.98 -19.17 9.82
CA PHE A 62 13.37 -19.22 10.22
C PHE A 62 14.16 -18.22 9.37
N ILE A 63 14.86 -17.30 10.03
CA ILE A 63 15.80 -16.38 9.39
C ILE A 63 17.15 -16.59 10.06
N GLY A 64 18.17 -16.87 9.27
CA GLY A 64 19.52 -17.09 9.76
C GLY A 64 20.55 -16.65 8.74
N SER A 65 21.72 -16.26 9.23
CA SER A 65 22.86 -15.90 8.41
C SER A 65 24.17 -16.26 9.09
N ALA A 66 25.17 -16.62 8.30
CA ALA A 66 26.55 -16.73 8.72
C ALA A 66 27.40 -15.72 7.95
N LYS A 67 28.31 -15.03 8.64
CA LYS A 67 29.24 -14.07 8.04
C LYS A 67 30.68 -14.46 8.39
N LEU A 68 31.53 -14.52 7.37
CA LEU A 68 32.98 -14.62 7.50
C LEU A 68 33.59 -13.28 7.12
N THR A 69 34.30 -12.66 8.06
CA THR A 69 35.10 -11.45 7.82
C THR A 69 36.58 -11.82 7.86
N TRP A 70 37.29 -11.49 6.80
CA TRP A 70 38.70 -11.82 6.63
C TRP A 70 39.49 -10.59 6.17
N THR A 71 40.66 -10.36 6.76
CA THR A 71 41.59 -9.30 6.37
C THR A 71 42.89 -9.96 5.87
N PRO A 72 42.94 -10.43 4.62
CA PRO A 72 44.08 -11.19 4.08
C PRO A 72 45.39 -10.40 4.08
N VAL A 73 45.31 -9.10 3.80
CA VAL A 73 46.42 -8.15 3.87
C VAL A 73 45.94 -6.86 4.53
N PRO A 74 46.83 -6.06 5.12
CA PRO A 74 46.44 -4.77 5.70
C PRO A 74 45.62 -3.96 4.69
N LYS A 75 44.53 -3.34 5.18
CA LYS A 75 43.61 -2.48 4.41
C LYS A 75 42.69 -3.19 3.41
N LEU A 76 42.83 -4.49 3.17
CA LEU A 76 41.86 -5.27 2.38
C LEU A 76 40.94 -6.04 3.33
N LEU A 77 39.67 -5.65 3.38
CA LEU A 77 38.62 -6.35 4.12
C LEU A 77 37.76 -7.15 3.14
N VAL A 78 37.57 -8.44 3.41
CA VAL A 78 36.70 -9.33 2.64
C VAL A 78 35.62 -9.87 3.56
N ASP A 79 34.37 -9.59 3.21
CA ASP A 79 33.18 -10.09 3.88
C ASP A 79 32.44 -11.07 2.97
N TYR A 80 32.20 -12.28 3.46
CA TYR A 80 31.30 -13.24 2.83
C TYR A 80 30.12 -13.52 3.76
N THR A 81 28.90 -13.25 3.31
CA THR A 81 27.67 -13.51 4.07
C THR A 81 26.80 -14.49 3.30
N ALA A 82 26.38 -15.56 3.96
CA ALA A 82 25.38 -16.50 3.45
C ALA A 82 24.15 -16.45 4.36
N GLY A 83 22.98 -16.17 3.79
CA GLY A 83 21.71 -16.02 4.48
C GLY A 83 20.63 -16.94 3.93
N ILE A 84 19.72 -17.35 4.81
CA ILE A 84 18.50 -18.07 4.48
C ILE A 84 17.33 -17.48 5.24
N ASP A 85 16.23 -17.29 4.53
CA ASP A 85 14.92 -16.97 5.09
C ASP A 85 13.93 -17.99 4.55
N ASN A 86 13.35 -18.79 5.44
CA ASN A 86 12.35 -19.77 5.10
C ASN A 86 11.08 -19.49 5.90
N ALA A 87 10.01 -19.12 5.20
CA ALA A 87 8.69 -18.89 5.75
C ALA A 87 7.70 -19.94 5.21
N ALA A 88 7.22 -20.80 6.10
CA ALA A 88 6.12 -21.71 5.84
C ALA A 88 4.82 -21.11 6.39
N PHE A 89 3.83 -20.97 5.51
CA PHE A 89 2.49 -20.51 5.80
C PHE A 89 1.53 -21.67 5.60
N GLU A 90 0.71 -21.96 6.60
CA GLU A 90 -0.42 -22.86 6.50
C GLU A 90 -1.71 -22.10 6.82
N GLN A 91 -2.72 -22.25 5.99
CA GLN A 91 -4.05 -21.72 6.21
C GLN A 91 -5.06 -22.83 6.03
N ARG A 92 -5.95 -22.98 7.01
CA ARG A 92 -7.10 -23.88 6.91
C ARG A 92 -8.36 -23.07 6.94
N GLN A 93 -9.24 -23.33 6.01
CA GLN A 93 -10.49 -22.63 5.87
C GLN A 93 -11.66 -23.61 5.92
N PHE A 94 -12.68 -23.21 6.66
CA PHE A 94 -13.98 -23.82 6.63
C PHE A 94 -15.06 -22.75 6.46
N ILE A 95 -15.92 -22.94 5.46
CA ILE A 95 -17.12 -22.15 5.20
C ILE A 95 -18.32 -23.09 5.36
N PRO A 96 -19.27 -22.78 6.26
CA PRO A 96 -20.42 -23.64 6.51
C PRO A 96 -21.43 -23.56 5.37
N ARG A 97 -22.36 -24.53 5.34
CA ARG A 97 -23.59 -24.42 4.56
C ARG A 97 -24.35 -23.14 4.91
N ALA A 98 -25.09 -22.58 3.96
CA ALA A 98 -25.88 -21.36 4.09
C ALA A 98 -25.08 -20.06 4.28
N ALA A 99 -23.74 -20.11 4.36
CA ALA A 99 -22.93 -18.93 4.13
C ALA A 99 -23.08 -18.47 2.67
N VAL A 100 -23.15 -17.16 2.46
CA VAL A 100 -23.39 -16.55 1.15
C VAL A 100 -22.06 -16.13 0.54
N LEU A 101 -21.69 -16.73 -0.60
CA LEU A 101 -20.51 -16.36 -1.38
C LEU A 101 -20.96 -15.61 -2.65
N GLY A 102 -20.74 -14.29 -2.70
CA GLY A 102 -21.22 -13.46 -3.80
C GLY A 102 -22.75 -13.38 -3.80
N THR A 103 -23.41 -13.87 -4.86
CA THR A 103 -24.85 -13.64 -5.09
C THR A 103 -25.78 -14.71 -4.52
N GLY A 104 -25.27 -15.73 -3.83
CA GLY A 104 -26.14 -16.79 -3.30
C GLY A 104 -25.54 -17.64 -2.18
N PRO A 105 -26.39 -18.29 -1.36
CA PRO A 105 -25.96 -19.18 -0.30
C PRO A 105 -25.35 -20.47 -0.85
N LEU A 106 -24.32 -20.94 -0.17
CA LEU A 106 -23.75 -22.26 -0.37
C LEU A 106 -24.77 -23.33 0.02
N SER A 107 -25.23 -24.09 -0.97
CA SER A 107 -26.12 -25.24 -0.77
C SER A 107 -25.46 -26.34 0.07
N THR A 108 -24.13 -26.44 0.00
CA THR A 108 -23.25 -27.34 0.76
C THR A 108 -22.02 -26.57 1.23
N GLY A 109 -21.40 -26.96 2.35
CA GLY A 109 -20.20 -26.27 2.87
C GLY A 109 -18.98 -26.42 1.94
N GLN A 110 -17.92 -25.67 2.25
CA GLN A 110 -16.63 -25.70 1.57
C GLN A 110 -15.48 -25.75 2.59
N SER A 111 -14.47 -26.57 2.33
CA SER A 111 -13.24 -26.62 3.14
C SER A 111 -12.02 -26.55 2.25
N GLN A 112 -10.97 -25.88 2.73
CA GLN A 112 -9.72 -25.67 2.00
C GLN A 112 -8.52 -25.66 2.95
N SER A 113 -7.40 -26.21 2.51
CA SER A 113 -6.10 -26.09 3.14
C SER A 113 -5.09 -25.57 2.11
N VAL A 114 -4.33 -24.55 2.50
CA VAL A 114 -3.26 -23.94 1.70
C VAL A 114 -1.98 -24.05 2.49
N TYR A 115 -0.96 -24.65 1.88
CA TYR A 115 0.40 -24.66 2.36
C TYR A 115 1.28 -23.91 1.37
N GLN A 116 1.98 -22.89 1.83
CA GLN A 116 2.94 -22.14 1.04
C GLN A 116 4.29 -22.08 1.76
N ASN A 117 5.35 -22.60 1.15
CA ASN A 117 6.71 -22.41 1.64
C ASN A 117 7.46 -21.45 0.72
N THR A 118 7.88 -20.31 1.26
CA THR A 118 8.74 -19.33 0.58
C THR A 118 10.14 -19.41 1.17
N ARG A 119 11.13 -19.70 0.32
CA ARG A 119 12.53 -19.78 0.71
C ARG A 119 13.36 -18.79 -0.09
N VAL A 120 14.05 -17.89 0.59
CA VAL A 120 15.03 -16.97 0.00
C VAL A 120 16.40 -17.37 0.50
N MET A 121 17.33 -17.61 -0.42
CA MET A 121 18.74 -17.80 -0.14
C MET A 121 19.50 -16.61 -0.71
N ASN A 122 20.43 -16.07 0.05
CA ASN A 122 21.22 -14.91 -0.36
C ASN A 122 22.70 -15.15 -0.04
N GLN A 123 23.58 -14.79 -0.96
CA GLN A 123 25.03 -14.86 -0.79
C GLN A 123 25.63 -13.54 -1.24
N ASP A 124 26.40 -12.91 -0.36
CA ASP A 124 27.12 -11.67 -0.63
C ASP A 124 28.61 -11.89 -0.41
N LEU A 125 29.42 -11.55 -1.42
CA LEU A 125 30.87 -11.44 -1.30
C LEU A 125 31.25 -9.99 -1.57
N ILE A 126 31.85 -9.33 -0.59
CA ILE A 126 32.24 -7.92 -0.67
C ILE A 126 33.70 -7.80 -0.28
N ALA A 127 34.51 -7.20 -1.14
CA ALA A 127 35.88 -6.85 -0.84
C ALA A 127 36.04 -5.33 -0.89
N SER A 128 36.63 -4.74 0.14
CA SER A 128 36.93 -3.31 0.20
C SER A 128 38.38 -3.07 0.54
N TYR A 129 39.03 -2.20 -0.24
CA TYR A 129 40.41 -1.76 -0.03
C TYR A 129 40.44 -0.26 0.24
N SER A 130 41.03 0.13 1.37
CA SER A 130 41.20 1.54 1.76
C SER A 130 42.65 1.98 1.61
N TRP A 131 42.88 3.03 0.83
CA TRP A 131 44.20 3.60 0.59
C TRP A 131 44.20 5.11 0.88
N ASN A 132 45.13 5.54 1.74
CA ASN A 132 45.29 6.93 2.12
C ASN A 132 46.62 7.43 1.54
N PRO A 133 46.65 7.93 0.29
CA PRO A 133 47.89 8.38 -0.35
C PRO A 133 48.52 9.60 0.35
N ALA A 134 47.72 10.39 1.06
CA ALA A 134 48.17 11.48 1.91
C ALA A 134 47.21 11.68 3.08
N ALA A 135 47.59 12.45 4.09
CA ALA A 135 46.75 12.72 5.27
C ALA A 135 45.40 13.40 4.94
N THR A 136 45.31 14.09 3.80
CA THR A 136 44.11 14.80 3.36
C THR A 136 43.27 14.01 2.35
N PHE A 137 43.69 12.81 1.95
CA PHE A 137 42.99 12.02 0.93
C PHE A 137 42.77 10.59 1.40
N GLU A 138 41.53 10.13 1.29
CA GLU A 138 41.15 8.73 1.50
C GLU A 138 40.46 8.21 0.26
N TRP A 139 40.94 7.06 -0.23
CA TRP A 139 40.39 6.34 -1.37
C TRP A 139 39.89 5.01 -0.87
N LYS A 140 38.65 4.66 -1.19
CA LYS A 140 38.11 3.35 -0.86
C LYS A 140 37.50 2.72 -2.10
N SER A 141 38.08 1.60 -2.51
CA SER A 141 37.61 0.80 -3.64
C SER A 141 36.88 -0.41 -3.09
N THR A 142 35.62 -0.59 -3.47
CA THR A 142 34.79 -1.72 -3.07
C THR A 142 34.31 -2.46 -4.30
N GLY A 143 34.39 -3.79 -4.29
CA GLY A 143 33.82 -4.64 -5.33
C GLY A 143 33.12 -5.84 -4.70
N GLY A 144 32.12 -6.38 -5.39
CA GLY A 144 31.41 -7.53 -4.85
C GLY A 144 30.51 -8.25 -5.83
N LEU A 145 30.04 -9.41 -5.36
CA LEU A 145 29.06 -10.26 -5.99
C LEU A 145 27.90 -10.48 -5.03
N ASN A 146 26.69 -10.54 -5.57
CA ASN A 146 25.48 -10.91 -4.85
C ASN A 146 24.74 -12.00 -5.64
N TYR A 147 24.33 -13.08 -4.99
CA TYR A 147 23.47 -14.10 -5.57
C TYR A 147 22.25 -14.31 -4.68
N THR A 148 21.06 -14.12 -5.25
CA THR A 148 19.80 -14.35 -4.55
C THR A 148 18.97 -15.39 -5.31
N GLN A 149 18.39 -16.33 -4.57
CA GLN A 149 17.43 -17.28 -5.10
C GLN A 149 16.17 -17.30 -4.24
N GLN A 150 15.02 -17.08 -4.86
CA GLN A 150 13.71 -17.23 -4.23
C GLN A 150 13.00 -18.46 -4.82
N THR A 151 12.53 -19.35 -3.95
CA THR A 151 11.65 -20.47 -4.31
C THR A 151 10.33 -20.33 -3.57
N ILE A 152 9.20 -20.42 -4.28
CA ILE A 152 7.86 -20.45 -3.71
C ILE A 152 7.20 -21.78 -4.09
N ASN A 153 6.87 -22.59 -3.09
CA ASN A 153 6.13 -23.83 -3.22
C ASN A 153 4.74 -23.63 -2.65
N LEU A 154 3.70 -23.71 -3.49
CA LEU A 154 2.31 -23.71 -3.08
C LEU A 154 1.73 -25.10 -3.28
N THR A 155 1.02 -25.61 -2.27
CA THR A 155 0.06 -26.69 -2.40
C THR A 155 -1.27 -26.24 -1.83
N GLN A 156 -2.34 -26.42 -2.60
CA GLN A 156 -3.71 -26.18 -2.18
C GLN A 156 -4.49 -27.47 -2.34
N ALA A 157 -5.25 -27.82 -1.31
CA ALA A 157 -6.25 -28.88 -1.35
C ALA A 157 -7.58 -28.29 -0.87
N GLY A 158 -8.67 -28.62 -1.53
CA GLY A 158 -9.99 -28.19 -1.08
C GLY A 158 -11.07 -29.12 -1.56
N ALA A 159 -12.26 -28.96 -1.00
CA ALA A 159 -13.42 -29.70 -1.44
C ALA A 159 -14.71 -28.89 -1.26
N ASN A 160 -15.64 -29.07 -2.19
CA ASN A 160 -17.03 -28.65 -2.07
C ASN A 160 -17.90 -29.85 -1.70
N GLY A 161 -19.16 -29.59 -1.36
CA GLY A 161 -20.10 -30.68 -1.09
C GLY A 161 -19.80 -31.38 0.23
N LEU A 162 -19.48 -30.62 1.28
CA LEU A 162 -19.19 -31.17 2.61
C LEU A 162 -20.39 -31.93 3.17
N ALA A 163 -20.13 -33.12 3.71
CA ALA A 163 -21.10 -33.86 4.51
C ALA A 163 -21.58 -33.03 5.72
N PRO A 164 -22.80 -33.26 6.23
CA PRO A 164 -23.27 -32.58 7.44
C PRO A 164 -22.23 -32.69 8.57
N VAL A 165 -21.93 -31.56 9.23
CA VAL A 165 -20.97 -31.46 10.36
C VAL A 165 -19.48 -31.61 9.98
N GLY A 166 -19.15 -32.04 8.75
CA GLY A 166 -17.75 -32.13 8.31
C GLY A 166 -17.12 -30.76 8.04
N GLU A 167 -15.97 -30.47 8.65
CA GLU A 167 -15.26 -29.19 8.48
C GLU A 167 -13.94 -29.30 7.69
N LEU A 168 -13.47 -30.54 7.49
CA LEU A 168 -12.19 -30.83 6.83
C LEU A 168 -12.40 -31.16 5.34
N VAL A 169 -11.33 -31.01 4.55
CA VAL A 169 -11.31 -31.25 3.10
C VAL A 169 -11.82 -32.65 2.73
N ASN A 170 -11.48 -33.67 3.53
CA ASN A 170 -11.88 -35.06 3.28
C ASN A 170 -13.38 -35.34 3.49
N ALA A 171 -14.14 -34.39 4.07
CA ALA A 171 -15.59 -34.51 4.22
C ALA A 171 -16.34 -34.08 2.96
N GLY A 172 -15.66 -33.54 1.94
CA GLY A 172 -16.27 -33.07 0.70
C GLY A 172 -16.37 -34.14 -0.38
N SER A 173 -17.43 -34.07 -1.18
CA SER A 173 -17.69 -34.97 -2.31
C SER A 173 -17.03 -34.52 -3.62
N VAL A 174 -16.62 -33.26 -3.72
CA VAL A 174 -15.99 -32.69 -4.92
C VAL A 174 -14.62 -32.11 -4.55
N PRO A 175 -13.55 -32.92 -4.54
CA PRO A 175 -12.21 -32.44 -4.22
C PRO A 175 -11.60 -31.67 -5.40
N PHE A 176 -10.73 -30.72 -5.08
CA PHE A 176 -9.88 -30.03 -6.03
C PHE A 176 -8.49 -29.80 -5.41
N GLY A 177 -7.48 -29.70 -6.27
CA GLY A 177 -6.10 -29.51 -5.84
C GLY A 177 -5.35 -28.63 -6.82
N THR A 178 -4.33 -27.93 -6.31
CA THR A 178 -3.40 -27.16 -7.12
C THR A 178 -2.03 -27.22 -6.49
N GLN A 179 -1.00 -27.34 -7.32
CA GLN A 179 0.39 -27.24 -6.89
C GLN A 179 1.11 -26.25 -7.81
N ARG A 180 1.95 -25.39 -7.22
CA ARG A 180 2.76 -24.43 -7.97
C ARG A 180 4.17 -24.35 -7.40
N LEU A 181 5.16 -24.42 -8.27
CA LEU A 181 6.57 -24.16 -7.97
C LEU A 181 7.01 -22.93 -8.78
N THR A 182 7.51 -21.92 -8.10
CA THR A 182 8.08 -20.72 -8.75
C THR A 182 9.50 -20.52 -8.25
N GLN A 183 10.44 -20.27 -9.16
CA GLN A 183 11.82 -20.00 -8.82
C GLN A 183 12.35 -18.77 -9.56
N LEU A 184 12.99 -17.88 -8.82
CA LEU A 184 13.66 -16.69 -9.33
C LEU A 184 15.11 -16.71 -8.86
N ARG A 185 16.02 -16.30 -9.74
CA ARG A 185 17.44 -16.15 -9.43
C ARG A 185 17.92 -14.80 -9.94
N THR A 186 18.71 -14.13 -9.12
CA THR A 186 19.39 -12.89 -9.48
C THR A 186 20.86 -13.02 -9.14
N LEU A 187 21.73 -12.66 -10.07
CA LEU A 187 23.17 -12.60 -9.89
C LEU A 187 23.62 -11.16 -10.19
N GLY A 188 24.23 -10.51 -9.23
CA GLY A 188 24.70 -9.13 -9.33
C GLY A 188 26.20 -9.02 -9.13
N PHE A 189 26.84 -8.14 -9.89
CA PHE A 189 28.20 -7.67 -9.67
C PHE A 189 28.17 -6.18 -9.44
N PHE A 190 29.00 -5.66 -8.55
CA PHE A 190 29.10 -4.22 -8.36
C PHE A 190 30.54 -3.79 -8.06
N GLY A 191 30.82 -2.54 -8.43
CA GLY A 191 32.04 -1.83 -8.11
C GLY A 191 31.71 -0.41 -7.67
N GLN A 192 32.42 0.08 -6.67
CA GLN A 192 32.26 1.41 -6.10
C GLN A 192 33.63 2.00 -5.76
N GLN A 193 33.83 3.24 -6.18
CA GLN A 193 34.96 4.06 -5.77
C GLN A 193 34.45 5.22 -4.93
N GLU A 194 35.04 5.38 -3.75
CA GLU A 194 34.84 6.52 -2.86
C GLU A 194 36.14 7.30 -2.75
N LEU A 195 36.02 8.63 -2.78
CA LEU A 195 37.12 9.57 -2.58
C LEU A 195 36.69 10.60 -1.54
N ALA A 196 37.48 10.75 -0.49
CA ALA A 196 37.35 11.83 0.48
C ALA A 196 38.59 12.74 0.39
N ALA A 197 38.37 14.06 0.41
CA ALA A 197 39.42 15.07 0.32
C ALA A 197 39.22 16.18 1.37
N TRP A 198 40.30 16.50 2.10
CA TRP A 198 40.38 17.51 3.16
C TRP A 198 39.31 17.39 4.25
N ASN A 199 38.76 16.20 4.45
CA ASN A 199 37.59 15.95 5.31
C ASN A 199 36.36 16.81 4.96
N LYS A 200 36.31 17.39 3.75
CA LYS A 200 35.23 18.28 3.32
C LYS A 200 34.50 17.77 2.09
N LEU A 201 35.23 17.27 1.10
CA LEU A 201 34.65 16.80 -0.15
C LEU A 201 34.62 15.27 -0.16
N PHE A 202 33.46 14.70 -0.41
CA PHE A 202 33.23 13.26 -0.53
C PHE A 202 32.57 12.98 -1.86
N LEU A 203 33.19 12.15 -2.69
CA LEU A 203 32.71 11.75 -4.01
C LEU A 203 32.55 10.23 -4.04
N THR A 204 31.49 9.75 -4.67
CA THR A 204 31.26 8.32 -4.89
C THR A 204 30.83 8.10 -6.33
N ALA A 205 31.47 7.14 -6.99
CA ALA A 205 31.03 6.60 -8.27
C ALA A 205 30.87 5.09 -8.15
N ALA A 206 29.74 4.56 -8.60
CA ALA A 206 29.47 3.14 -8.53
C ALA A 206 28.74 2.65 -9.77
N ILE A 207 28.89 1.37 -10.08
CA ILE A 207 28.12 0.68 -11.09
C ILE A 207 27.76 -0.71 -10.58
N ARG A 208 26.52 -1.11 -10.80
CA ARG A 208 26.04 -2.47 -10.56
C ARG A 208 25.53 -3.07 -11.87
N LEU A 209 25.81 -4.35 -12.08
CA LEU A 209 25.36 -5.14 -13.22
C LEU A 209 24.59 -6.36 -12.68
N ASP A 210 23.30 -6.42 -12.92
CA ASP A 210 22.43 -7.51 -12.45
C ASP A 210 21.92 -8.37 -13.60
N ALA A 211 21.93 -9.69 -13.39
CA ALA A 211 21.31 -10.70 -14.22
C ALA A 211 20.09 -11.30 -13.51
N SER A 212 18.91 -11.24 -14.14
CA SER A 212 17.70 -11.87 -13.61
C SER A 212 17.25 -13.06 -14.46
N SER A 213 16.84 -14.16 -13.82
CA SER A 213 16.25 -15.31 -14.51
C SER A 213 14.88 -15.03 -15.12
N THR A 214 14.25 -13.90 -14.77
CA THR A 214 12.91 -13.51 -15.25
C THR A 214 12.91 -12.95 -16.66
N PHE A 215 14.09 -12.58 -17.19
CA PHE A 215 14.26 -12.05 -18.53
C PHE A 215 14.88 -13.08 -19.48
N ALA A 216 14.61 -12.89 -20.77
CA ALA A 216 15.26 -13.65 -21.84
C ALA A 216 16.77 -13.38 -21.86
N PRO A 217 17.59 -14.27 -22.46
CA PRO A 217 19.04 -14.09 -22.50
C PRO A 217 19.50 -12.72 -23.03
N ALA A 218 18.76 -12.11 -23.97
CA ALA A 218 19.09 -10.81 -24.56
C ALA A 218 18.95 -9.64 -23.58
N GLU A 219 17.94 -9.67 -22.69
CA GLU A 219 17.62 -8.59 -21.74
C GLU A 219 18.05 -8.92 -20.29
N ARG A 220 18.78 -10.02 -20.12
CA ARG A 220 19.12 -10.58 -18.81
C ARG A 220 19.97 -9.65 -17.97
N TRP A 221 21.02 -9.10 -18.59
CA TRP A 221 22.05 -8.29 -17.94
C TRP A 221 21.72 -6.80 -18.06
N GLN A 222 21.63 -6.11 -16.93
CA GLN A 222 21.28 -4.69 -16.91
C GLN A 222 22.15 -3.90 -15.93
N ALA A 223 22.56 -2.70 -16.35
CA ALA A 223 23.53 -1.87 -15.62
C ALA A 223 22.90 -0.64 -14.96
N PHE A 224 23.32 -0.39 -13.72
CA PHE A 224 22.79 0.63 -12.82
C PHE A 224 23.94 1.47 -12.25
N PRO A 225 24.29 2.59 -12.91
CA PRO A 225 25.31 3.51 -12.40
C PRO A 225 24.76 4.41 -11.29
N LYS A 226 25.67 4.92 -10.47
CA LYS A 226 25.41 5.92 -9.42
C LYS A 226 26.58 6.89 -9.31
N LEU A 227 26.27 8.16 -9.11
CA LEU A 227 27.21 9.22 -8.75
C LEU A 227 26.66 9.98 -7.53
N SER A 228 27.49 10.29 -6.55
CA SER A 228 27.11 11.19 -5.46
C SER A 228 28.26 12.06 -5.00
N ALA A 229 27.92 13.26 -4.54
CA ALA A 229 28.84 14.23 -3.96
C ALA A 229 28.27 14.78 -2.66
N SER A 230 29.13 14.94 -1.65
CA SER A 230 28.84 15.62 -0.39
C SER A 230 29.95 16.62 -0.10
N TYR A 231 29.58 17.84 0.26
CA TYR A 231 30.53 18.90 0.60
C TYR A 231 30.18 19.52 1.94
N VAL A 232 31.14 19.47 2.86
CA VAL A 232 31.08 20.14 4.17
C VAL A 232 31.59 21.57 3.98
N VAL A 233 30.66 22.51 3.89
CA VAL A 233 30.96 23.93 3.78
C VAL A 233 31.57 24.42 5.10
N THR A 234 30.93 24.05 6.21
CA THR A 234 31.37 24.40 7.55
C THR A 234 30.95 23.33 8.55
N GLU A 235 31.74 23.19 9.62
CA GLU A 235 31.50 22.24 10.70
C GLU A 235 32.12 22.82 11.99
N ASN A 236 31.45 22.60 13.12
CA ASN A 236 31.90 23.01 14.46
C ASN A 236 32.23 24.51 14.62
N GLN A 237 31.57 25.41 13.87
CA GLN A 237 31.77 26.85 14.03
C GLN A 237 30.94 27.41 15.20
N PRO A 238 31.47 28.37 15.98
CA PRO A 238 30.71 29.09 16.98
C PRO A 238 29.72 30.08 16.33
N GLY A 239 28.64 30.40 17.04
CA GLY A 239 27.65 31.39 16.60
C GLY A 239 26.36 30.79 16.04
N LEU A 240 25.67 31.58 15.22
CA LEU A 240 24.34 31.27 14.70
C LEU A 240 24.33 30.05 13.76
N LEU A 241 25.43 29.80 13.05
CA LEU A 241 25.51 28.79 12.00
C LEU A 241 26.72 27.88 12.28
N ASN A 242 26.44 26.64 12.71
CA ASN A 242 27.44 25.72 13.27
C ASN A 242 27.97 24.72 12.25
N SER A 243 27.07 24.18 11.42
CA SER A 243 27.42 23.21 10.37
C SER A 243 26.55 23.41 9.13
N VAL A 244 27.14 23.21 7.96
CA VAL A 244 26.44 23.14 6.68
C VAL A 244 27.07 22.07 5.82
N ARG A 245 26.24 21.11 5.42
CA ARG A 245 26.57 20.10 4.42
C ARG A 245 25.64 20.25 3.22
N LEU A 246 26.21 20.15 2.03
CA LEU A 246 25.47 20.07 0.77
C LEU A 246 25.65 18.66 0.22
N ARG A 247 24.60 18.06 -0.32
CA ARG A 247 24.62 16.73 -0.94
C ARG A 247 23.90 16.73 -2.27
N SER A 248 24.41 15.97 -3.23
CA SER A 248 23.68 15.61 -4.45
C SER A 248 24.00 14.18 -4.86
N ALA A 249 22.99 13.46 -5.34
CA ALA A 249 23.13 12.10 -5.82
C ALA A 249 22.31 11.89 -7.09
N LEU A 250 22.85 11.14 -8.05
CA LEU A 250 22.18 10.70 -9.26
C LEU A 250 22.40 9.20 -9.39
N GLY A 251 21.33 8.41 -9.45
CA GLY A 251 21.41 6.96 -9.55
C GLY A 251 20.33 6.36 -10.41
N TRP A 252 20.60 5.13 -10.88
CA TRP A 252 19.60 4.28 -11.50
C TRP A 252 19.39 3.03 -10.66
N ALA A 253 18.15 2.56 -10.59
CA ALA A 253 17.77 1.29 -10.00
C ALA A 253 16.81 0.55 -10.93
N GLY A 254 16.86 -0.79 -10.90
CA GLY A 254 15.98 -1.65 -11.68
C GLY A 254 15.01 -2.41 -10.79
N SER A 255 13.81 -2.65 -11.29
CA SER A 255 12.84 -3.57 -10.71
C SER A 255 12.48 -4.65 -11.72
N GLN A 256 12.69 -5.90 -11.33
CA GLN A 256 12.37 -7.08 -12.13
C GLN A 256 10.94 -7.57 -11.85
N PRO A 257 10.34 -8.35 -12.78
CA PRO A 257 9.08 -9.04 -12.50
C PRO A 257 9.13 -9.85 -11.20
N GLY A 258 8.10 -9.70 -10.36
CA GLY A 258 7.93 -10.53 -9.17
C GLY A 258 7.52 -11.97 -9.49
N ALA A 259 7.39 -12.80 -8.46
CA ALA A 259 7.11 -14.23 -8.62
C ALA A 259 5.82 -14.57 -9.39
N LEU A 260 4.81 -13.69 -9.38
CA LEU A 260 3.58 -13.90 -10.14
C LEU A 260 3.79 -13.83 -11.66
N ASN A 261 4.78 -13.06 -12.10
CA ASN A 261 5.07 -12.78 -13.51
C ASN A 261 6.47 -13.26 -13.92
N ALA A 262 7.09 -14.15 -13.12
CA ALA A 262 8.47 -14.60 -13.30
C ALA A 262 8.73 -15.31 -14.64
N TYR A 263 7.69 -15.90 -15.25
CA TYR A 263 7.76 -16.65 -16.50
C TYR A 263 7.12 -15.91 -17.67
N SER A 264 6.87 -14.61 -17.56
CA SER A 264 6.16 -13.84 -18.60
C SER A 264 6.93 -13.73 -19.92
N GLN A 265 8.19 -14.17 -19.97
CA GLN A 265 8.94 -14.35 -21.23
C GLN A 265 8.46 -15.54 -22.06
N TYR A 266 7.73 -16.48 -21.46
CA TYR A 266 7.25 -17.70 -22.11
C TYR A 266 5.73 -17.67 -22.31
N VAL A 267 5.24 -18.39 -23.31
CA VAL A 267 3.85 -18.82 -23.35
C VAL A 267 3.71 -20.04 -22.44
N THR A 268 2.93 -19.92 -21.38
CA THR A 268 2.65 -21.00 -20.44
C THR A 268 1.38 -21.74 -20.83
N TYR A 269 1.23 -22.98 -20.34
CA TYR A 269 0.02 -23.79 -20.55
C TYR A 269 -0.73 -23.96 -19.22
N ALA A 270 -2.05 -23.95 -19.29
CA ALA A 270 -2.94 -24.25 -18.18
C ALA A 270 -3.59 -25.63 -18.38
N ASN A 271 -3.68 -26.42 -17.30
CA ASN A 271 -4.42 -27.67 -17.31
C ASN A 271 -5.92 -27.39 -17.50
N SER A 272 -6.53 -28.06 -18.46
CA SER A 272 -7.95 -27.98 -18.78
C SER A 272 -8.47 -29.39 -19.10
N PRO A 273 -8.84 -30.18 -18.08
CA PRO A 273 -9.39 -31.51 -18.29
C PRO A 273 -10.70 -31.48 -19.08
N PHE A 274 -10.90 -32.45 -19.97
CA PHE A 274 -12.13 -32.60 -20.76
C PHE A 274 -12.55 -34.07 -20.78
N GLY A 275 -13.81 -34.35 -20.43
CA GLY A 275 -14.34 -35.72 -20.37
C GLY A 275 -13.55 -36.65 -19.43
N GLY A 276 -13.01 -36.13 -18.32
CA GLY A 276 -12.19 -36.89 -17.38
C GLY A 276 -10.76 -37.19 -17.83
N ARG A 277 -10.34 -36.68 -19.00
CA ARG A 277 -8.97 -36.80 -19.52
C ARG A 277 -8.17 -35.53 -19.27
N PRO A 278 -6.84 -35.62 -19.05
CA PRO A 278 -6.00 -34.44 -18.98
C PRO A 278 -6.02 -33.69 -20.32
N GLY A 279 -5.96 -32.37 -20.26
CA GLY A 279 -5.89 -31.51 -21.43
C GLY A 279 -5.13 -30.23 -21.08
N PHE A 280 -4.59 -29.55 -22.09
CA PHE A 280 -3.90 -28.28 -21.91
C PHE A 280 -4.45 -27.26 -22.88
N VAL A 281 -4.55 -26.02 -22.41
CA VAL A 281 -4.80 -24.84 -23.22
C VAL A 281 -3.68 -23.85 -22.98
N ASN A 282 -3.40 -22.99 -23.96
CA ASN A 282 -2.49 -21.87 -23.74
C ASN A 282 -3.06 -20.98 -22.62
N ASP A 283 -2.17 -20.42 -21.80
CA ASP A 283 -2.55 -19.29 -20.95
C ASP A 283 -2.99 -18.12 -21.83
N VAL A 284 -3.85 -17.25 -21.30
CA VAL A 284 -4.31 -16.05 -21.96
C VAL A 284 -3.23 -14.96 -22.06
N VAL A 285 -2.08 -15.18 -21.41
CA VAL A 285 -0.90 -14.30 -21.41
C VAL A 285 0.06 -14.70 -22.53
N PHE A 286 0.33 -13.79 -23.44
CA PHE A 286 1.37 -13.96 -24.45
C PHE A 286 2.76 -13.73 -23.84
N GLY A 287 3.74 -14.54 -24.25
CA GLY A 287 5.13 -14.41 -23.82
C GLY A 287 5.79 -13.16 -24.40
N ASN A 288 6.73 -12.56 -23.67
CA ASN A 288 7.49 -11.39 -24.09
C ASN A 288 9.00 -11.59 -23.89
N VAL A 289 9.71 -11.93 -24.96
CA VAL A 289 11.17 -12.11 -24.94
C VAL A 289 11.93 -10.79 -24.84
N ASP A 290 11.30 -9.66 -25.18
CA ASP A 290 11.86 -8.31 -25.10
C ASP A 290 11.56 -7.65 -23.74
N LEU A 291 11.11 -8.43 -22.75
CA LEU A 291 10.86 -7.96 -21.40
C LEU A 291 12.19 -7.55 -20.74
N LYS A 292 12.23 -6.31 -20.24
CA LYS A 292 13.38 -5.67 -19.56
C LYS A 292 12.93 -5.07 -18.22
N ASN A 293 13.85 -4.56 -17.39
CA ASN A 293 13.46 -4.00 -16.09
C ASN A 293 12.66 -2.70 -16.24
N GLU A 294 11.78 -2.48 -15.28
CA GLU A 294 11.36 -1.12 -14.93
C GLU A 294 12.57 -0.39 -14.36
N ARG A 295 12.90 0.79 -14.90
CA ARG A 295 14.13 1.52 -14.56
C ARG A 295 13.81 2.87 -13.92
N ALA A 296 14.20 3.04 -12.67
CA ALA A 296 14.07 4.29 -11.94
C ALA A 296 15.39 5.08 -12.02
N ARG A 297 15.36 6.30 -12.58
CA ARG A 297 16.41 7.31 -12.44
C ARG A 297 16.01 8.26 -11.33
N GLU A 298 16.90 8.54 -10.39
CA GLU A 298 16.64 9.44 -9.28
C GLU A 298 17.78 10.44 -9.13
N TRP A 299 17.42 11.73 -9.14
CA TRP A 299 18.33 12.83 -8.80
C TRP A 299 17.86 13.50 -7.52
N GLU A 300 18.75 13.60 -6.54
CA GLU A 300 18.51 14.24 -5.27
C GLU A 300 19.50 15.37 -5.06
N VAL A 301 19.01 16.45 -4.44
CA VAL A 301 19.82 17.55 -3.91
C VAL A 301 19.32 17.85 -2.51
N GLY A 302 20.23 17.96 -1.55
CA GLY A 302 19.86 18.25 -0.18
C GLY A 302 20.89 19.06 0.57
N THR A 303 20.47 19.55 1.72
CA THR A 303 21.34 20.25 2.66
C THR A 303 21.00 19.84 4.09
N GLU A 304 22.02 19.87 4.94
CA GLU A 304 21.92 19.71 6.38
C GLU A 304 22.54 20.96 7.01
N ILE A 305 21.79 21.62 7.89
CA ILE A 305 22.20 22.86 8.55
C ILE A 305 22.06 22.69 10.05
N GLY A 306 23.15 22.89 10.78
CA GLY A 306 23.17 23.04 12.23
C GLY A 306 23.31 24.52 12.60
N ALA A 307 22.48 24.99 13.54
CA ALA A 307 22.40 26.38 13.95
C ALA A 307 22.17 26.54 15.46
N ILE A 308 22.41 27.75 15.98
CA ILE A 308 22.16 28.16 17.37
C ILE A 308 22.89 27.27 18.38
N GLY A 309 24.18 27.06 18.18
CA GLY A 309 25.00 26.19 19.04
C GLY A 309 24.52 24.74 19.04
N GLY A 310 24.01 24.25 17.90
CA GLY A 310 23.48 22.89 17.74
C GLY A 310 22.06 22.68 18.26
N ARG A 311 21.34 23.74 18.66
CA ARG A 311 19.94 23.65 19.10
C ARG A 311 18.94 23.55 17.97
N LEU A 312 19.31 23.93 16.75
CA LEU A 312 18.47 23.82 15.56
C LEU A 312 19.20 22.97 14.52
N GLY A 313 18.60 21.86 14.12
CA GLY A 313 19.02 21.05 12.98
C GLY A 313 17.95 21.09 11.90
N LEU A 314 18.32 21.48 10.69
CA LEU A 314 17.43 21.49 9.52
C LEU A 314 18.00 20.55 8.46
N GLU A 315 17.15 19.71 7.90
CA GLU A 315 17.45 18.90 6.72
C GLU A 315 16.41 19.23 5.66
N ALA A 316 16.87 19.49 4.44
CA ALA A 316 16.02 19.70 3.30
C ALA A 316 16.51 18.87 2.12
N THR A 317 15.59 18.18 1.45
CA THR A 317 15.87 17.38 0.26
C THR A 317 14.86 17.72 -0.82
N TYR A 318 15.32 17.91 -2.04
CA TYR A 318 14.51 17.86 -3.25
C TYR A 318 14.91 16.62 -4.04
N TYR A 319 13.92 15.89 -4.55
CA TYR A 319 14.15 14.75 -5.43
C TYR A 319 13.32 14.83 -6.71
N ASP A 320 13.90 14.33 -7.80
CA ASP A 320 13.25 14.10 -9.08
C ASP A 320 13.52 12.66 -9.52
N ARG A 321 12.49 11.83 -9.40
CA ARG A 321 12.51 10.42 -9.74
C ARG A 321 11.67 10.17 -10.99
N LEU A 322 12.28 9.55 -12.01
CA LEU A 322 11.63 9.14 -13.26
C LEU A 322 11.73 7.62 -13.40
N VAL A 323 10.59 6.95 -13.43
CA VAL A 323 10.47 5.51 -13.64
C VAL A 323 10.03 5.27 -15.08
N SER A 324 10.92 4.75 -15.90
CA SER A 324 10.64 4.32 -17.28
C SER A 324 10.38 2.82 -17.33
N ASP A 325 9.72 2.39 -18.41
CA ASP A 325 9.43 0.98 -18.68
C ASP A 325 8.56 0.32 -17.58
N LEU A 326 7.54 1.03 -17.10
CA LEU A 326 6.59 0.53 -16.10
C LEU A 326 6.05 -0.84 -16.51
N LEU A 327 6.21 -1.86 -15.68
CA LEU A 327 5.86 -3.22 -16.06
C LEU A 327 4.40 -3.57 -15.69
N PHE A 328 3.56 -3.79 -16.69
CA PHE A 328 2.17 -4.19 -16.48
C PHE A 328 1.59 -5.01 -17.63
N PHE A 329 0.37 -5.52 -17.47
CA PHE A 329 -0.33 -6.21 -18.55
C PHE A 329 -0.86 -5.21 -19.59
N LYS A 330 -0.30 -5.28 -20.79
CA LYS A 330 -0.84 -4.66 -22.00
C LYS A 330 -1.96 -5.56 -22.57
N PRO A 331 -3.17 -5.05 -22.80
CA PRO A 331 -4.23 -5.84 -23.45
C PRO A 331 -3.86 -6.14 -24.91
N LEU A 332 -4.21 -7.35 -25.37
CA LEU A 332 -4.05 -7.79 -26.76
C LEU A 332 -5.43 -8.13 -27.35
N PRO A 333 -5.63 -7.92 -28.67
CA PRO A 333 -6.82 -8.44 -29.35
C PRO A 333 -6.90 -9.96 -29.23
N THR A 334 -8.06 -10.48 -28.85
CA THR A 334 -8.28 -11.93 -28.64
C THR A 334 -8.12 -12.76 -29.91
N SER A 335 -8.17 -12.13 -31.09
CA SER A 335 -7.88 -12.78 -32.38
C SER A 335 -6.43 -13.27 -32.50
N THR A 336 -5.52 -12.80 -31.65
CA THR A 336 -4.14 -13.31 -31.57
C THR A 336 -4.03 -14.67 -30.88
N GLY A 337 -5.12 -15.17 -30.27
CA GLY A 337 -5.13 -16.33 -29.38
C GLY A 337 -4.79 -16.00 -27.92
N PHE A 338 -4.51 -14.73 -27.61
CA PHE A 338 -4.18 -14.23 -26.28
C PHE A 338 -4.99 -12.96 -25.97
N SER A 339 -5.14 -12.60 -24.69
CA SER A 339 -5.87 -11.37 -24.29
C SER A 339 -4.97 -10.30 -23.66
N ARG A 340 -3.74 -10.63 -23.31
CA ARG A 340 -2.78 -9.71 -22.68
C ARG A 340 -1.34 -10.18 -22.80
N GLN A 341 -0.39 -9.28 -22.61
CA GLN A 341 1.05 -9.54 -22.54
C GLN A 341 1.66 -8.70 -21.41
N PHE A 342 2.58 -9.26 -20.64
CA PHE A 342 3.31 -8.50 -19.62
C PHE A 342 4.47 -7.75 -20.29
N ALA A 343 4.45 -6.41 -20.23
CA ALA A 343 5.36 -5.58 -21.00
C ALA A 343 5.59 -4.21 -20.34
N PRO A 344 6.62 -3.46 -20.78
CA PRO A 344 6.72 -2.03 -20.52
C PRO A 344 5.52 -1.28 -21.10
N ILE A 345 4.76 -0.59 -20.25
CA ILE A 345 3.54 0.13 -20.63
C ILE A 345 3.64 1.65 -20.58
N GLY A 346 4.68 2.22 -19.97
CA GLY A 346 4.74 3.66 -19.80
C GLY A 346 5.87 4.19 -18.93
N THR A 347 5.73 5.46 -18.56
CA THR A 347 6.68 6.24 -17.75
C THR A 347 5.92 7.02 -16.69
N MET A 348 6.47 7.12 -15.48
CA MET A 348 5.89 7.86 -14.35
C MET A 348 6.99 8.67 -13.65
N SER A 349 6.65 9.85 -13.14
CA SER A 349 7.54 10.67 -12.33
C SER A 349 7.02 10.86 -10.91
N ASN A 350 7.94 11.05 -9.97
CA ASN A 350 7.69 11.49 -8.61
C ASN A 350 8.66 12.62 -8.31
N LYS A 351 8.15 13.80 -7.95
CA LYS A 351 8.97 14.96 -7.59
C LYS A 351 8.52 15.48 -6.25
N GLY A 352 9.47 15.73 -5.36
CA GLY A 352 9.09 16.08 -4.01
C GLY A 352 10.13 16.86 -3.24
N ILE A 353 9.66 17.41 -2.12
CA ILE A 353 10.45 18.10 -1.12
C ILE A 353 10.20 17.42 0.22
N GLU A 354 11.28 17.16 0.93
CA GLU A 354 11.28 16.64 2.29
C GLU A 354 12.04 17.61 3.19
N LEU A 355 11.38 18.04 4.27
CA LEU A 355 11.95 18.92 5.28
C LEU A 355 11.86 18.24 6.63
N LEU A 356 12.94 18.32 7.39
CA LEU A 356 12.99 17.89 8.77
C LEU A 356 13.64 19.00 9.60
N ALA A 357 12.99 19.36 10.70
CA ALA A 357 13.52 20.29 11.68
C ALA A 357 13.57 19.60 13.05
N ARG A 358 14.75 19.61 13.68
CA ARG A 358 14.96 19.20 15.07
C ARG A 358 15.34 20.43 15.89
N THR A 359 14.64 20.63 17.00
CA THR A 359 14.88 21.77 17.89
C THR A 359 15.06 21.33 19.33
N VAL A 360 15.99 21.99 20.03
CA VAL A 360 16.10 21.96 21.49
C VAL A 360 15.54 23.29 22.00
N ASN A 361 14.24 23.29 22.29
CA ASN A 361 13.49 24.49 22.67
C ASN A 361 13.91 24.99 24.06
N ILE A 362 14.07 24.05 25.00
CA ILE A 362 14.54 24.31 26.36
C ILE A 362 15.61 23.28 26.70
N ASP A 363 16.74 23.76 27.23
CA ASP A 363 17.82 22.91 27.74
C ASP A 363 18.26 23.44 29.12
N ARG A 364 17.58 22.96 30.16
CA ARG A 364 17.83 23.30 31.57
C ARG A 364 17.97 22.00 32.38
N ARG A 365 18.64 22.08 33.53
CA ARG A 365 18.92 20.91 34.39
C ARG A 365 17.69 20.04 34.72
N ASN A 366 16.53 20.68 34.91
CA ASN A 366 15.30 20.02 35.35
C ASN A 366 14.23 19.88 34.26
N LEU A 367 14.42 20.53 33.11
CA LEU A 367 13.49 20.48 31.99
C LEU A 367 14.29 20.58 30.70
N ARG A 368 14.17 19.55 29.88
CA ARG A 368 14.58 19.57 28.48
C ARG A 368 13.35 19.36 27.62
N TRP A 369 13.15 20.21 26.63
CA TRP A 369 12.07 20.10 25.65
C TRP A 369 12.64 20.11 24.25
N GLU A 370 12.36 19.05 23.52
CA GLU A 370 12.78 18.85 22.14
C GLU A 370 11.56 18.70 21.25
N SER A 371 11.65 19.23 20.02
CA SER A 371 10.64 19.01 18.99
C SER A 371 11.30 18.48 17.73
N THR A 372 10.61 17.54 17.06
CA THR A 372 10.92 17.14 15.69
C THR A 372 9.72 17.42 14.83
N ILE A 373 9.91 18.21 13.77
CA ILE A 373 8.88 18.58 12.80
C ILE A 373 9.30 17.98 11.47
N THR A 374 8.36 17.33 10.78
CA THR A 374 8.59 16.80 9.43
C THR A 374 7.53 17.34 8.49
N TYR A 375 7.93 17.57 7.24
CA TYR A 375 7.06 17.97 6.15
C TYR A 375 7.51 17.25 4.89
N THR A 376 6.57 16.64 4.18
CA THR A 376 6.84 15.95 2.92
C THR A 376 5.78 16.31 1.91
N ARG A 377 6.19 16.63 0.69
CA ARG A 377 5.31 16.82 -0.46
C ARG A 377 5.84 15.99 -1.61
N ASN A 378 5.02 15.11 -2.15
CA ASN A 378 5.34 14.32 -3.34
C ASN A 378 4.26 14.54 -4.40
N ARG A 379 4.65 14.91 -5.61
CA ARG A 379 3.78 14.98 -6.77
C ARG A 379 4.10 13.83 -7.70
N ASN A 380 3.17 12.88 -7.78
CA ASN A 380 3.21 11.79 -8.73
C ASN A 380 2.53 12.20 -10.05
N ASN A 381 3.07 11.74 -11.18
CA ASN A 381 2.44 11.93 -12.49
C ASN A 381 2.73 10.74 -13.42
N VAL A 382 1.69 10.21 -14.08
CA VAL A 382 1.87 9.25 -15.17
C VAL A 382 2.20 10.05 -16.44
N GLU A 383 3.47 10.08 -16.82
CA GLU A 383 3.95 10.89 -17.96
C GLU A 383 3.41 10.40 -19.30
N SER A 384 3.39 9.08 -19.48
CA SER A 384 2.96 8.46 -20.74
C SER A 384 2.51 7.03 -20.54
N LEU A 385 1.52 6.60 -21.31
CA LEU A 385 1.11 5.20 -21.46
C LEU A 385 1.08 4.85 -22.94
N ASN A 386 1.58 3.66 -23.30
CA ASN A 386 1.47 3.09 -24.65
C ASN A 386 0.22 2.21 -24.82
N ILE A 387 -0.68 2.26 -23.83
CA ILE A 387 -1.99 1.62 -23.78
C ILE A 387 -3.03 2.67 -23.43
N LEU A 388 -4.30 2.33 -23.65
CA LEU A 388 -5.39 3.11 -23.07
C LEU A 388 -5.24 3.16 -21.55
N ASP A 389 -5.72 4.25 -20.95
CA ASP A 389 -5.84 4.33 -19.51
C ASP A 389 -6.64 3.12 -18.99
N PHE A 390 -6.36 2.66 -17.78
CA PHE A 390 -6.96 1.43 -17.25
C PHE A 390 -7.23 1.55 -15.74
N GLN A 391 -8.17 0.74 -15.27
CA GLN A 391 -8.48 0.61 -13.84
C GLN A 391 -7.51 -0.40 -13.24
N SER A 392 -7.03 -0.14 -12.02
CA SER A 392 -6.09 -1.04 -11.33
C SER A 392 -6.79 -2.27 -10.75
N ALA A 393 -7.91 -2.07 -10.05
CA ALA A 393 -8.67 -3.13 -9.41
C ALA A 393 -10.16 -2.76 -9.25
N GLY A 394 -11.04 -3.76 -9.22
CA GLY A 394 -12.39 -3.61 -8.62
C GLY A 394 -13.52 -2.91 -9.39
N GLY A 395 -13.39 -2.47 -10.65
CA GLY A 395 -14.52 -1.84 -11.36
C GLY A 395 -14.96 -0.48 -10.79
N TYR A 396 -14.15 0.08 -9.89
CA TYR A 396 -14.33 1.37 -9.24
C TYR A 396 -13.64 2.47 -10.06
N PRO A 397 -13.92 3.76 -9.81
CA PRO A 397 -13.45 4.85 -10.66
C PRO A 397 -11.94 5.10 -10.59
N ASN A 398 -11.15 4.37 -9.81
CA ASN A 398 -9.70 4.59 -9.76
C ASN A 398 -9.03 4.27 -11.11
N ARG A 399 -8.14 5.16 -11.56
CA ARG A 399 -7.59 5.14 -12.92
C ARG A 399 -6.08 5.43 -12.93
N ILE A 400 -5.38 4.70 -13.78
CA ILE A 400 -4.03 5.04 -14.23
C ILE A 400 -4.17 5.66 -15.62
N ARG A 401 -3.85 6.96 -15.73
CA ARG A 401 -4.09 7.78 -16.92
C ARG A 401 -2.94 8.74 -17.14
N ALA A 402 -2.47 8.85 -18.38
CA ALA A 402 -1.41 9.79 -18.74
C ALA A 402 -1.84 11.25 -18.48
N GLY A 403 -0.92 12.04 -17.91
CA GLY A 403 -1.13 13.44 -17.51
C GLY A 403 -1.73 13.63 -16.12
N GLU A 404 -2.08 12.55 -15.43
CA GLU A 404 -2.68 12.58 -14.10
C GLU A 404 -1.81 11.83 -13.07
N PRO A 405 -1.95 12.15 -11.77
CA PRO A 405 -1.41 11.31 -10.70
C PRO A 405 -1.92 9.87 -10.78
N VAL A 406 -1.09 8.92 -10.36
CA VAL A 406 -1.49 7.51 -10.31
C VAL A 406 -2.65 7.31 -9.33
N GLY A 407 -3.71 6.64 -9.76
CA GLY A 407 -4.85 6.30 -8.91
C GLY A 407 -5.92 7.36 -8.77
N VAL A 408 -5.90 8.44 -9.55
CA VAL A 408 -7.00 9.42 -9.57
C VAL A 408 -8.36 8.75 -9.75
N PHE A 409 -9.38 9.30 -9.10
CA PHE A 409 -10.76 8.87 -9.30
C PHE A 409 -11.28 9.50 -10.59
N TYR A 410 -11.51 8.69 -11.62
CA TYR A 410 -12.11 9.06 -12.90
C TYR A 410 -13.45 8.37 -13.08
N GLY A 411 -14.54 9.12 -12.92
CA GLY A 411 -15.88 8.56 -12.84
C GLY A 411 -16.99 9.54 -13.19
N SER A 412 -18.22 9.07 -13.00
CA SER A 412 -19.41 9.86 -13.27
C SER A 412 -19.58 11.00 -12.27
N TYR A 413 -20.17 12.10 -12.74
CA TYR A 413 -20.32 13.33 -11.97
C TYR A 413 -21.73 13.91 -12.16
N ALA A 414 -22.10 14.87 -11.32
CA ALA A 414 -23.40 15.54 -11.43
C ALA A 414 -23.36 16.59 -12.55
N ALA A 415 -24.41 16.62 -13.39
CA ALA A 415 -24.54 17.58 -14.47
C ALA A 415 -24.68 19.00 -13.91
N ARG A 416 -24.07 19.97 -14.61
CA ARG A 416 -24.09 21.39 -14.23
C ARG A 416 -24.62 22.27 -15.35
N ASN A 417 -25.28 23.36 -14.97
CA ASN A 417 -25.69 24.41 -15.87
C ASN A 417 -24.46 25.11 -16.45
N CYS A 418 -24.41 25.25 -17.78
CA CYS A 418 -23.27 25.85 -18.47
C CYS A 418 -22.99 27.31 -18.14
N ALA A 419 -24.01 28.10 -17.82
CA ALA A 419 -23.88 29.53 -17.59
C ALA A 419 -23.54 29.83 -16.12
N THR A 420 -24.15 29.10 -15.19
CA THR A 420 -24.05 29.40 -13.75
C THR A 420 -23.14 28.44 -12.98
N GLY A 421 -22.81 27.28 -13.54
CA GLY A 421 -22.08 26.21 -12.83
C GLY A 421 -22.92 25.48 -11.77
N ALA A 422 -24.18 25.87 -11.57
CA ALA A 422 -25.08 25.26 -10.60
C ALA A 422 -25.40 23.79 -10.96
N LEU A 423 -25.55 22.95 -9.94
CA LEU A 423 -25.96 21.56 -10.11
C LEU A 423 -27.36 21.49 -10.71
N LEU A 424 -27.52 20.65 -11.73
CA LEU A 424 -28.83 20.42 -12.35
C LEU A 424 -29.60 19.38 -11.56
N LEU A 425 -30.79 19.76 -11.12
CA LEU A 425 -31.74 18.90 -10.45
C LEU A 425 -32.87 18.51 -11.41
N ASP A 426 -33.50 17.36 -11.18
CA ASP A 426 -34.75 17.00 -11.84
C ASP A 426 -35.95 17.66 -11.16
N SER A 427 -37.15 17.42 -11.68
CA SER A 427 -38.40 18.00 -11.15
C SER A 427 -38.72 17.61 -9.70
N LEU A 428 -38.04 16.58 -9.15
CA LEU A 428 -38.16 16.14 -7.78
C LEU A 428 -37.02 16.67 -6.90
N GLY A 429 -36.14 17.53 -7.42
CA GLY A 429 -35.00 18.07 -6.67
C GLY A 429 -33.82 17.12 -6.53
N ARG A 430 -33.72 16.08 -7.36
CA ARG A 430 -32.62 15.08 -7.30
C ARG A 430 -31.55 15.40 -8.32
N TYR A 431 -30.30 15.07 -8.02
CA TYR A 431 -29.19 15.29 -8.94
C TYR A 431 -29.39 14.60 -10.29
N ARG A 432 -29.05 15.30 -11.36
CA ARG A 432 -28.96 14.72 -12.71
C ARG A 432 -27.51 14.27 -12.94
N ARG A 433 -27.31 13.03 -13.37
CA ARG A 433 -26.00 12.54 -13.79
C ARG A 433 -25.58 13.22 -15.08
N SER A 434 -24.27 13.40 -15.29
CA SER A 434 -23.70 13.72 -16.60
C SER A 434 -23.90 12.55 -17.58
N ASN A 435 -25.03 12.52 -18.28
CA ASN A 435 -25.33 11.48 -19.28
C ASN A 435 -26.33 11.92 -20.34
N GLN A 436 -26.48 13.22 -20.60
CA GLN A 436 -27.41 13.67 -21.63
C GLN A 436 -26.84 13.34 -23.00
N ALA A 437 -27.33 12.23 -23.59
CA ALA A 437 -27.04 11.81 -24.97
C ALA A 437 -27.36 12.90 -26.01
N ALA A 438 -28.11 13.95 -25.65
CA ALA A 438 -28.37 15.13 -26.46
C ALA A 438 -27.15 16.09 -26.61
N ASP A 439 -26.13 16.01 -25.74
CA ASP A 439 -25.01 16.98 -25.69
C ASP A 439 -23.66 16.42 -26.23
N MET A 440 -23.58 15.10 -26.46
CA MET A 440 -22.38 14.45 -27.01
C MET A 440 -22.24 14.78 -28.51
N GLY A 441 -21.18 15.52 -28.88
CA GLY A 441 -20.91 15.96 -30.25
C GLY A 441 -21.24 17.44 -30.56
N ALA A 442 -21.92 18.16 -29.65
CA ALA A 442 -22.19 19.59 -29.79
C ALA A 442 -20.98 20.46 -29.36
N THR A 443 -20.74 21.59 -30.04
CA THR A 443 -19.69 22.54 -29.65
C THR A 443 -20.03 23.23 -28.31
N LEU A 444 -19.02 23.72 -27.59
CA LEU A 444 -19.23 24.47 -26.34
C LEU A 444 -20.16 25.68 -26.54
N ALA A 445 -20.10 26.33 -27.71
CA ALA A 445 -20.99 27.41 -28.09
C ALA A 445 -22.44 26.93 -28.28
N ALA A 446 -22.66 25.78 -28.92
CA ALA A 446 -23.99 25.18 -29.07
C ALA A 446 -24.59 24.76 -27.71
N ARG A 447 -23.78 24.24 -26.79
CA ARG A 447 -24.23 23.90 -25.42
C ARG A 447 -24.59 25.12 -24.58
N ARG A 448 -23.87 26.23 -24.75
CA ARG A 448 -24.17 27.51 -24.10
C ARG A 448 -25.43 28.19 -24.66
N ALA A 449 -25.78 27.89 -25.92
CA ALA A 449 -26.98 28.41 -26.58
C ALA A 449 -28.27 27.66 -26.16
N LEU A 450 -28.15 26.46 -25.58
CA LEU A 450 -29.28 25.77 -24.96
C LEU A 450 -29.62 26.47 -23.63
N GLY A 451 -30.79 27.10 -23.54
CA GLY A 451 -31.32 27.60 -22.26
C GLY A 451 -31.44 26.45 -21.26
N GLY A 452 -30.57 26.41 -20.25
CA GLY A 452 -30.48 25.29 -19.30
C GLY A 452 -29.59 24.11 -19.77
N GLY A 453 -28.77 24.29 -20.80
CA GLY A 453 -27.85 23.28 -21.35
C GLY A 453 -26.79 22.79 -20.36
N THR A 454 -26.31 21.56 -20.58
CA THR A 454 -25.28 20.94 -19.75
C THR A 454 -23.90 21.10 -20.39
N CYS A 455 -22.87 21.35 -19.58
CA CYS A 455 -21.51 21.54 -20.10
C CYS A 455 -20.71 20.25 -20.26
N ASN A 456 -21.36 19.11 -20.09
CA ASN A 456 -20.72 17.81 -20.07
C ASN A 456 -20.21 17.46 -21.48
N ASP A 457 -18.90 17.35 -21.64
CA ASP A 457 -18.23 16.90 -22.85
C ASP A 457 -17.90 15.39 -22.83
N SER A 458 -17.89 14.80 -21.64
CA SER A 458 -17.61 13.38 -21.38
C SER A 458 -18.57 12.82 -20.33
N LEU A 459 -18.82 11.51 -20.42
CA LEU A 459 -19.57 10.74 -19.42
C LEU A 459 -18.84 10.62 -18.07
N ASN A 460 -17.51 10.78 -18.08
CA ASN A 460 -16.66 10.69 -16.90
C ASN A 460 -15.66 11.86 -16.87
N ALA A 461 -15.26 12.25 -15.66
CA ALA A 461 -14.22 13.26 -15.41
C ALA A 461 -13.34 12.80 -14.24
N VAL A 462 -12.20 13.46 -14.05
CA VAL A 462 -11.45 13.33 -12.79
C VAL A 462 -12.30 13.98 -11.69
N ILE A 463 -12.68 13.20 -10.69
CA ILE A 463 -13.60 13.57 -9.61
C ILE A 463 -12.92 13.62 -8.24
N GLY A 464 -11.66 13.17 -8.12
CA GLY A 464 -10.84 13.29 -6.91
C GLY A 464 -9.45 12.67 -7.08
N ASP A 465 -8.55 12.98 -6.15
CA ASP A 465 -7.16 12.49 -6.12
C ASP A 465 -6.82 11.91 -4.73
N PRO A 466 -6.55 10.59 -4.61
CA PRO A 466 -6.22 9.99 -3.32
C PRO A 466 -4.80 10.30 -2.84
N ASN A 467 -3.98 11.00 -3.64
CA ASN A 467 -2.61 11.34 -3.27
C ASN A 467 -2.58 12.60 -2.40
N PRO A 468 -2.00 12.56 -1.18
CA PRO A 468 -1.88 13.74 -0.33
C PRO A 468 -1.08 14.85 -1.01
N SER A 469 -1.58 16.07 -0.92
CA SER A 469 -0.84 17.26 -1.37
C SER A 469 0.43 17.46 -0.53
N TRP A 470 0.38 17.13 0.76
CA TRP A 470 1.52 17.04 1.66
C TRP A 470 1.17 16.24 2.92
N LEU A 471 2.21 15.75 3.59
CA LEU A 471 2.18 15.07 4.88
C LEU A 471 3.02 15.84 5.88
N GLY A 472 2.70 15.74 7.16
CA GLY A 472 3.55 16.32 8.20
C GLY A 472 3.29 15.75 9.57
N SER A 473 4.32 15.78 10.41
CA SER A 473 4.21 15.36 11.82
C SER A 473 4.99 16.27 12.74
N ILE A 474 4.53 16.35 14.00
CA ILE A 474 5.20 17.06 15.08
C ILE A 474 5.31 16.10 16.27
N LEU A 475 6.55 15.78 16.62
CA LEU A 475 6.92 15.05 17.82
C LEU A 475 7.40 16.04 18.87
N ASN A 476 6.87 15.96 20.09
CA ASN A 476 7.38 16.68 21.24
C ASN A 476 7.84 15.71 22.31
N GLU A 477 9.02 15.98 22.87
CA GLU A 477 9.63 15.19 23.92
C GLU A 477 10.05 16.10 25.08
N PHE A 478 9.59 15.76 26.28
CA PHE A 478 9.91 16.47 27.51
C PHE A 478 10.65 15.53 28.45
N THR A 479 11.82 15.94 28.92
CA THR A 479 12.52 15.26 30.02
C THR A 479 12.49 16.16 31.25
N ILE A 480 11.75 15.71 32.28
CA ILE A 480 11.54 16.42 33.54
C ILE A 480 12.31 15.71 34.66
N GLY A 481 13.15 16.46 35.37
CA GLY A 481 13.94 15.95 36.48
C GLY A 481 14.89 14.78 36.13
N ARG A 482 15.22 14.61 34.84
CA ARG A 482 16.03 13.51 34.27
C ARG A 482 15.45 12.09 34.42
N LYS A 483 14.24 11.96 34.97
CA LYS A 483 13.62 10.66 35.26
C LYS A 483 12.28 10.48 34.55
N LEU A 484 11.50 11.55 34.40
CA LEU A 484 10.23 11.52 33.70
C LEU A 484 10.44 11.96 32.25
N ARG A 485 10.14 11.09 31.30
CA ARG A 485 10.10 11.37 29.87
C ARG A 485 8.64 11.37 29.41
N LEU A 486 8.18 12.45 28.81
CA LEU A 486 6.86 12.55 28.18
C LEU A 486 7.05 12.71 26.68
N ARG A 487 6.26 12.00 25.90
CA ARG A 487 6.30 12.02 24.44
C ARG A 487 4.89 12.20 23.88
N ALA A 488 4.73 13.08 22.89
CA ALA A 488 3.49 13.25 22.16
C ALA A 488 3.77 13.41 20.66
N LEU A 489 3.11 12.60 19.84
CA LEU A 489 3.23 12.61 18.38
C LEU A 489 1.90 12.95 17.72
N PHE A 490 1.88 14.05 16.98
CA PHE A 490 0.82 14.42 16.05
C PHE A 490 1.28 14.15 14.62
N ASP A 491 0.41 13.58 13.80
CA ASP A 491 0.68 13.25 12.41
C ASP A 491 -0.52 13.65 11.55
N GLY A 492 -0.31 14.04 10.30
CA GLY A 492 -1.38 14.54 9.45
C GLY A 492 -1.13 14.34 7.96
N SER A 493 -2.25 14.18 7.24
CA SER A 493 -2.32 14.10 5.78
C SER A 493 -3.29 15.16 5.29
N PHE A 494 -2.95 15.86 4.21
CA PHE A 494 -3.72 17.02 3.75
C PHE A 494 -3.91 17.01 2.24
N GLY A 495 -5.14 17.30 1.80
CA GLY A 495 -5.50 17.52 0.40
C GLY A 495 -5.64 16.24 -0.43
N ASN A 496 -5.70 15.07 0.20
CA ASN A 496 -6.11 13.83 -0.45
C ASN A 496 -7.63 13.66 -0.36
N ASP A 497 -8.20 12.99 -1.36
CA ASP A 497 -9.60 12.59 -1.40
C ASP A 497 -9.78 11.11 -1.06
N ILE A 498 -10.97 10.76 -0.54
CA ILE A 498 -11.38 9.39 -0.25
C ILE A 498 -12.66 9.10 -1.02
N LEU A 499 -12.68 7.97 -1.72
CA LEU A 499 -13.88 7.38 -2.27
C LEU A 499 -14.58 6.51 -1.20
N ASN A 500 -15.64 7.04 -0.62
CA ASN A 500 -16.43 6.40 0.41
C ASN A 500 -17.50 5.46 -0.17
N LEU A 501 -17.07 4.26 -0.57
CA LEU A 501 -17.97 3.21 -1.00
C LEU A 501 -18.75 2.59 0.16
N SER A 502 -18.25 2.76 1.39
CA SER A 502 -18.94 2.37 2.62
C SER A 502 -20.30 3.08 2.73
N THR A 503 -20.32 4.41 2.75
CA THR A 503 -21.58 5.16 2.77
C THR A 503 -22.38 4.91 1.50
N ARG A 504 -21.74 4.75 0.33
CA ARG A 504 -22.44 4.41 -0.91
C ARG A 504 -23.30 3.16 -0.80
N ALA A 505 -22.76 2.07 -0.29
CA ALA A 505 -23.50 0.82 -0.16
C ALA A 505 -24.52 0.83 0.99
N GLN A 506 -24.32 1.62 2.04
CA GLN A 506 -25.30 1.81 3.11
C GLN A 506 -26.47 2.72 2.71
N ASN A 507 -26.25 3.64 1.77
CA ASN A 507 -27.26 4.62 1.33
C ASN A 507 -28.30 4.06 0.36
N ALA A 508 -28.02 2.97 -0.36
CA ALA A 508 -29.00 2.38 -1.26
C ALA A 508 -28.80 0.87 -1.42
N GLY A 509 -29.69 0.24 -2.17
CA GLY A 509 -29.67 -1.21 -2.35
C GLY A 509 -30.21 -1.92 -1.11
N VAL A 510 -29.70 -3.11 -0.83
CA VAL A 510 -30.33 -3.98 0.17
C VAL A 510 -29.96 -3.63 1.60
N ALA A 511 -28.79 -2.99 1.84
CA ALA A 511 -28.36 -2.61 3.19
C ALA A 511 -29.22 -1.48 3.75
N SER A 512 -29.34 -0.37 3.02
CA SER A 512 -30.26 0.76 3.31
C SER A 512 -30.33 1.13 4.80
N ASN A 513 -29.15 1.22 5.43
CA ASN A 513 -28.96 1.29 6.88
C ASN A 513 -28.13 2.53 7.32
N SER A 514 -27.95 3.50 6.42
CA SER A 514 -27.28 4.78 6.71
C SER A 514 -28.22 5.83 7.30
N LYS A 515 -27.60 6.87 7.89
CA LYS A 515 -28.30 8.09 8.32
C LYS A 515 -28.91 8.85 7.13
N GLU A 516 -28.25 8.86 5.98
CA GLU A 516 -28.77 9.47 4.75
C GLU A 516 -30.00 8.74 4.21
N TYR A 517 -30.04 7.41 4.31
CA TYR A 517 -31.21 6.64 3.92
C TYR A 517 -32.40 6.93 4.86
N GLU A 518 -32.16 7.07 6.17
CA GLU A 518 -33.19 7.48 7.14
C GLU A 518 -33.83 8.82 6.75
N ARG A 519 -33.06 9.76 6.19
CA ARG A 519 -33.58 11.07 5.74
C ARG A 519 -34.58 10.98 4.59
N GLU A 520 -34.56 9.95 3.76
CA GLU A 520 -35.62 9.75 2.76
C GLU A 520 -36.94 9.31 3.40
N LEU A 521 -36.87 8.60 4.53
CA LEU A 521 -38.02 8.04 5.25
C LEU A 521 -38.70 9.04 6.19
N LEU A 522 -38.09 10.21 6.45
CA LEU A 522 -38.68 11.25 7.30
C LEU A 522 -40.06 11.72 6.81
N PRO A 523 -40.96 12.20 7.69
CA PRO A 523 -42.27 12.71 7.29
C PRO A 523 -42.19 13.91 6.35
N TYR A 524 -43.19 14.07 5.47
CA TYR A 524 -43.31 15.28 4.64
C TYR A 524 -43.43 16.53 5.52
N GLY A 525 -42.69 17.59 5.16
CA GLY A 525 -42.59 18.82 5.93
C GLY A 525 -41.38 18.90 6.87
N ASP A 526 -40.66 17.80 7.12
CA ASP A 526 -39.38 17.85 7.82
C ASP A 526 -38.32 18.51 6.91
N PRO A 527 -37.64 19.60 7.33
CA PRO A 527 -36.65 20.29 6.51
C PRO A 527 -35.41 19.42 6.17
N ARG A 528 -35.20 18.32 6.89
CA ARG A 528 -34.09 17.38 6.66
C ARG A 528 -34.44 16.31 5.62
N LYS A 529 -35.72 16.15 5.28
CA LYS A 529 -36.22 15.11 4.38
C LYS A 529 -35.57 15.22 3.01
N LEU A 530 -35.02 14.12 2.52
CA LEU A 530 -34.50 14.02 1.15
C LEU A 530 -35.64 13.67 0.17
N PRO A 531 -35.54 14.11 -1.10
CA PRO A 531 -36.50 13.71 -2.12
C PRO A 531 -36.61 12.18 -2.27
N PRO A 532 -37.78 11.65 -2.69
CA PRO A 532 -37.95 10.22 -2.92
C PRO A 532 -36.93 9.67 -3.92
N ASN A 533 -36.28 8.55 -3.56
CA ASN A 533 -35.26 7.88 -4.38
C ASN A 533 -34.03 8.76 -4.67
N PHE A 534 -33.70 9.68 -3.77
CA PHE A 534 -32.51 10.52 -3.86
C PHE A 534 -31.22 9.69 -3.85
N ASN A 535 -31.09 8.76 -2.91
CA ASN A 535 -29.96 7.87 -2.73
C ASN A 535 -29.83 6.91 -3.91
N GLY A 536 -30.94 6.35 -4.42
CA GLY A 536 -30.91 5.55 -5.64
C GLY A 536 -30.43 6.35 -6.87
N ARG A 537 -30.69 7.66 -6.89
CA ARG A 537 -30.18 8.57 -7.93
C ARG A 537 -28.68 8.87 -7.78
N THR A 538 -28.18 9.05 -6.56
CA THR A 538 -26.75 9.34 -6.31
C THR A 538 -25.85 8.12 -6.48
N GLN A 539 -26.37 6.89 -6.42
CA GLN A 539 -25.59 5.66 -6.67
C GLN A 539 -24.78 5.69 -7.96
N GLY A 540 -25.33 6.29 -9.02
CA GLY A 540 -24.71 6.38 -10.34
C GLY A 540 -23.82 7.62 -10.53
N ILE A 541 -23.64 8.46 -9.52
CA ILE A 541 -22.85 9.69 -9.54
C ILE A 541 -21.67 9.50 -8.60
N PHE A 542 -20.54 8.98 -9.11
CA PHE A 542 -19.38 8.65 -8.27
C PHE A 542 -18.80 9.85 -7.52
N GLN A 543 -18.87 11.05 -8.12
CA GLN A 543 -18.47 12.31 -7.46
C GLN A 543 -19.16 12.54 -6.11
N TYR A 544 -20.38 12.04 -5.90
CA TYR A 544 -21.10 12.22 -4.63
C TYR A 544 -20.44 11.51 -3.45
N TRP A 545 -19.62 10.49 -3.73
CA TRP A 545 -18.97 9.64 -2.74
C TRP A 545 -17.49 9.99 -2.55
N ILE A 546 -17.04 11.11 -3.13
CA ILE A 546 -15.70 11.65 -2.92
C ILE A 546 -15.77 12.61 -1.73
N GLU A 547 -14.92 12.36 -0.74
CA GLU A 547 -14.84 13.14 0.49
C GLU A 547 -13.41 13.61 0.76
N ASP A 548 -13.26 14.74 1.45
CA ASP A 548 -11.97 15.24 1.90
C ASP A 548 -11.38 14.25 2.93
N GLY A 549 -10.24 13.65 2.57
CA GLY A 549 -9.51 12.70 3.38
C GLY A 549 -8.44 13.33 4.26
N SER A 550 -8.44 14.66 4.43
CA SER A 550 -7.48 15.35 5.27
C SER A 550 -7.73 15.05 6.75
N PHE A 551 -6.67 14.89 7.51
CA PHE A 551 -6.77 14.65 8.94
C PHE A 551 -5.53 15.07 9.72
N VAL A 552 -5.74 15.24 11.03
CA VAL A 552 -4.69 15.22 12.05
C VAL A 552 -5.00 14.10 13.03
N LYS A 553 -4.00 13.35 13.46
CA LYS A 553 -4.13 12.22 14.39
C LYS A 553 -3.15 12.36 15.54
N LEU A 554 -3.64 12.17 16.77
CA LEU A 554 -2.80 11.96 17.94
C LEU A 554 -2.31 10.51 17.94
N ARG A 555 -1.18 10.30 17.27
CA ARG A 555 -0.62 8.97 17.00
C ARG A 555 -0.15 8.27 18.25
N GLU A 556 0.52 9.01 19.12
CA GLU A 556 1.09 8.44 20.33
C GLU A 556 1.19 9.48 21.43
N VAL A 557 0.85 9.06 22.65
CA VAL A 557 1.26 9.72 23.89
C VAL A 557 1.90 8.68 24.79
N SER A 558 3.08 8.95 25.32
CA SER A 558 3.72 8.08 26.30
C SER A 558 4.37 8.83 27.43
N ALA A 559 4.38 8.21 28.61
CA ALA A 559 5.05 8.68 29.80
C ALA A 559 5.92 7.55 30.35
N SER A 560 7.22 7.79 30.44
CA SER A 560 8.20 6.87 31.00
C SER A 560 8.85 7.46 32.25
N TYR A 561 8.94 6.70 33.33
CA TYR A 561 9.61 7.10 34.55
C TYR A 561 10.67 6.08 34.98
N THR A 562 11.90 6.55 35.19
CA THR A 562 13.00 5.71 35.70
C THR A 562 12.97 5.66 37.23
N LEU A 563 12.69 4.48 37.79
CA LEU A 563 12.79 4.18 39.22
C LEU A 563 14.22 3.79 39.59
N ASP A 564 14.90 4.63 40.35
CA ASP A 564 16.33 4.50 40.67
C ASP A 564 16.66 4.69 42.16
N TRP A 565 15.65 4.62 43.05
CA TRP A 565 15.86 4.64 44.51
C TRP A 565 16.63 3.41 45.02
N ALA A 566 17.31 3.57 46.16
CA ALA A 566 18.31 2.61 46.66
C ALA A 566 17.84 1.14 46.76
N PRO A 567 16.60 0.83 47.21
CA PRO A 567 16.13 -0.56 47.25
C PRO A 567 16.04 -1.21 45.87
N VAL A 568 15.58 -0.48 44.85
CA VAL A 568 15.52 -0.99 43.47
C VAL A 568 16.92 -1.13 42.90
N LYS A 569 17.79 -0.14 43.11
CA LYS A 569 19.18 -0.21 42.63
C LYS A 569 19.99 -1.35 43.23
N ARG A 570 19.60 -1.84 44.41
CA ARG A 570 20.21 -3.02 45.03
C ARG A 570 19.94 -4.31 44.26
N ILE A 571 18.81 -4.40 43.55
CA ILE A 571 18.39 -5.57 42.78
C ILE A 571 18.66 -5.36 41.28
N PHE A 572 18.40 -4.16 40.77
CA PHE A 572 18.52 -3.77 39.36
C PHE A 572 19.44 -2.55 39.26
N ARG A 573 20.72 -2.76 38.93
CA ARG A 573 21.78 -1.73 39.09
C ARG A 573 21.46 -0.42 38.37
N GLU A 574 20.83 -0.49 37.21
CA GLU A 574 20.48 0.68 36.38
C GLU A 574 19.10 1.27 36.68
N GLY A 575 18.31 0.62 37.56
CA GLY A 575 16.94 0.99 37.86
C GLY A 575 15.91 0.23 37.02
N VAL A 576 14.65 0.66 37.13
CA VAL A 576 13.51 0.10 36.39
C VAL A 576 12.80 1.21 35.64
N ASP A 577 12.68 1.07 34.32
CA ASP A 577 11.92 2.00 33.49
C ASP A 577 10.46 1.54 33.40
N LEU A 578 9.55 2.31 33.99
CA LEU A 578 8.12 2.11 33.85
C LEU A 578 7.59 3.00 32.73
N THR A 579 6.83 2.45 31.79
CA THR A 579 6.23 3.22 30.70
C THR A 579 4.75 2.92 30.58
N ILE A 580 3.94 3.96 30.45
CA ILE A 580 2.56 3.88 29.96
C ILE A 580 2.50 4.56 28.60
N SER A 581 1.85 3.93 27.63
CA SER A 581 1.68 4.51 26.30
C SER A 581 0.28 4.25 25.74
N GLY A 582 -0.19 5.20 24.95
CA GLY A 582 -1.43 5.11 24.19
C GLY A 582 -1.15 5.42 22.72
N ARG A 583 -1.74 4.65 21.80
CA ARG A 583 -1.59 4.86 20.35
C ARG A 583 -2.95 5.04 19.65
N ASN A 584 -2.95 5.83 18.59
CA ASN A 584 -4.12 6.20 17.76
C ASN A 584 -5.28 6.80 18.56
N LEU A 585 -4.96 7.70 19.50
CA LEU A 585 -5.87 8.13 20.56
C LEU A 585 -7.03 9.01 20.08
N ALA A 586 -6.79 9.87 19.08
CA ALA A 586 -7.79 10.78 18.53
C ALA A 586 -7.48 11.12 17.08
N VAL A 587 -8.53 11.34 16.28
CA VAL A 587 -8.44 11.79 14.88
C VAL A 587 -9.39 12.97 14.69
N TRP A 588 -8.91 14.00 13.99
CA TRP A 588 -9.66 15.17 13.59
C TRP A 588 -9.72 15.20 12.06
N THR A 589 -10.92 15.06 11.50
CA THR A 589 -11.15 14.98 10.05
C THR A 589 -12.55 15.48 9.71
N LYS A 590 -12.78 15.82 8.44
CA LYS A 590 -14.12 16.07 7.88
C LYS A 590 -14.73 14.83 7.21
N TYR A 591 -13.93 13.78 7.04
CA TYR A 591 -14.38 12.50 6.50
C TYR A 591 -15.52 11.93 7.35
N SER A 592 -16.58 11.45 6.71
CA SER A 592 -17.80 10.96 7.38
C SER A 592 -17.67 9.53 7.92
N GLY A 593 -16.69 8.76 7.44
CA GLY A 593 -16.37 7.42 7.95
C GLY A 593 -15.61 7.44 9.29
N PHE A 594 -15.19 6.26 9.76
CA PHE A 594 -14.58 6.11 11.10
C PHE A 594 -13.15 6.65 11.18
N ASP A 595 -12.35 6.40 10.16
CA ASP A 595 -10.94 6.78 10.08
C ASP A 595 -10.63 7.03 8.60
N PRO A 596 -10.06 8.19 8.21
CA PRO A 596 -9.70 8.48 6.82
C PRO A 596 -8.48 7.69 6.33
N GLU A 597 -7.77 6.98 7.21
CA GLU A 597 -6.66 6.10 6.82
C GLU A 597 -7.14 4.74 6.32
N VAL A 598 -7.77 4.76 5.15
CA VAL A 598 -8.46 3.59 4.57
C VAL A 598 -7.72 3.02 3.39
N THR A 599 -7.79 1.69 3.28
CA THR A 599 -7.43 0.96 2.06
C THR A 599 -8.29 -0.30 1.97
N ALA A 600 -9.26 -0.30 1.06
CA ALA A 600 -10.13 -1.46 0.80
C ALA A 600 -9.39 -2.61 0.10
N PHE A 601 -8.33 -2.26 -0.63
CA PHE A 601 -7.50 -3.20 -1.37
C PHE A 601 -6.13 -3.19 -0.69
N GLY A 602 -5.89 -4.15 0.21
CA GLY A 602 -4.63 -4.19 0.97
C GLY A 602 -3.40 -4.08 0.06
N THR A 603 -2.33 -3.45 0.54
CA THR A 603 -1.05 -3.39 -0.17
C THR A 603 -0.51 -4.81 -0.37
N ASN A 604 -0.49 -5.31 -1.61
CA ASN A 604 0.16 -6.56 -2.01
C ASN A 604 0.01 -7.69 -0.99
N ALA A 605 -1.19 -8.22 -0.80
CA ALA A 605 -1.33 -9.51 -0.14
C ALA A 605 -0.64 -10.56 -1.04
N GLY A 606 0.59 -10.94 -0.71
CA GLY A 606 1.41 -11.91 -1.44
C GLY A 606 0.87 -13.36 -1.45
N GLY A 607 -0.42 -13.54 -1.23
CA GLY A 607 -1.14 -14.79 -1.43
C GLY A 607 -1.58 -14.92 -2.88
N LEU A 608 -1.51 -16.14 -3.41
CA LEU A 608 -2.12 -16.46 -4.69
C LEU A 608 -3.63 -16.22 -4.59
N GLY A 609 -4.10 -15.33 -5.46
CA GLY A 609 -5.45 -14.82 -5.41
C GLY A 609 -5.59 -13.52 -4.62
N SER A 610 -4.59 -12.67 -4.41
CA SER A 610 -4.91 -11.25 -4.25
C SER A 610 -5.24 -10.68 -5.63
N GLN A 611 -6.23 -9.78 -5.75
CA GLN A 611 -6.23 -8.84 -6.88
C GLN A 611 -4.86 -8.16 -6.87
N GLN A 612 -4.28 -7.94 -8.04
CA GLN A 612 -3.02 -7.22 -8.16
C GLN A 612 -3.30 -5.77 -7.74
N THR A 613 -3.17 -5.49 -6.44
CA THR A 613 -3.37 -4.15 -5.91
C THR A 613 -2.16 -3.34 -6.30
N THR A 614 -2.38 -2.20 -6.93
CA THR A 614 -1.30 -1.29 -7.30
C THR A 614 -1.35 -0.06 -6.40
N ALA A 615 -0.37 0.83 -6.54
CA ALA A 615 -0.42 2.13 -5.89
C ALA A 615 -1.68 2.95 -6.26
N ALA A 616 -2.41 2.57 -7.32
CA ALA A 616 -3.62 3.21 -7.78
C ALA A 616 -4.90 2.83 -7.00
N ASP A 617 -4.82 1.94 -6.00
CA ASP A 617 -5.99 1.50 -5.21
C ASP A 617 -6.10 2.21 -3.84
N ARG A 618 -5.37 3.31 -3.66
CA ARG A 618 -5.37 4.13 -2.44
C ARG A 618 -6.66 4.95 -2.30
N GLY A 619 -6.98 5.32 -1.06
CA GLY A 619 -8.08 6.24 -0.75
C GLY A 619 -9.48 5.67 -1.02
N ILE A 620 -9.63 4.34 -1.04
CA ILE A 620 -10.94 3.69 -1.18
C ILE A 620 -11.35 3.11 0.16
N ASP A 621 -12.48 3.57 0.69
CA ASP A 621 -13.14 2.97 1.86
C ASP A 621 -14.28 2.08 1.41
N PHE A 622 -14.16 0.78 1.66
CA PHE A 622 -15.21 -0.20 1.43
C PHE A 622 -15.19 -1.26 2.53
N GLY A 623 -15.83 -0.95 3.66
CA GLY A 623 -15.78 -1.78 4.86
C GLY A 623 -14.42 -1.82 5.53
N ALA A 624 -13.60 -0.76 5.40
CA ALA A 624 -12.29 -0.69 6.03
C ALA A 624 -12.42 -0.65 7.57
N TYR A 625 -11.52 -1.35 8.27
CA TYR A 625 -11.49 -1.29 9.74
C TYR A 625 -10.78 -0.03 10.21
N PRO A 626 -11.34 0.69 11.19
CA PRO A 626 -10.59 1.75 11.84
C PRO A 626 -9.43 1.17 12.63
N ILE A 627 -8.34 1.92 12.69
CA ILE A 627 -7.17 1.52 13.48
C ILE A 627 -7.56 1.60 14.97
N PRO A 628 -7.42 0.51 15.76
CA PRO A 628 -7.86 0.51 17.14
C PRO A 628 -7.01 1.44 18.01
N ARG A 629 -7.64 2.00 19.04
CA ARG A 629 -6.96 2.64 20.17
C ARG A 629 -6.34 1.57 21.04
N THR A 630 -5.03 1.65 21.24
CA THR A 630 -4.30 0.67 22.06
C THR A 630 -3.61 1.36 23.21
N TRP A 631 -3.68 0.76 24.40
CA TRP A 631 -2.97 1.19 25.59
C TRP A 631 -2.01 0.08 26.01
N SER A 632 -0.81 0.45 26.43
CA SER A 632 0.17 -0.50 26.95
C SER A 632 0.85 0.04 28.20
N VAL A 633 1.21 -0.89 29.07
CA VAL A 633 2.05 -0.65 30.23
C VAL A 633 3.22 -1.62 30.13
N SER A 634 4.45 -1.12 30.29
CA SER A 634 5.66 -1.93 30.25
C SER A 634 6.60 -1.55 31.38
N ALA A 635 7.28 -2.55 31.94
CA ALA A 635 8.39 -2.37 32.87
C ALA A 635 9.65 -3.00 32.24
N ARG A 636 10.72 -2.21 32.13
CA ARG A 636 12.03 -2.70 31.70
C ARG A 636 12.96 -2.78 32.91
N PHE A 637 13.42 -3.99 33.18
CA PHE A 637 14.40 -4.29 34.22
C PHE A 637 15.76 -4.48 33.56
N THR A 638 16.75 -3.71 33.99
CA THR A 638 18.14 -3.92 33.54
C THR A 638 18.96 -4.44 34.72
N TYR A 639 19.52 -5.64 34.55
CA TYR A 639 20.27 -6.38 35.57
C TYR A 639 21.76 -6.05 35.54
#